data_AF-A0A9D1YML4-F1
#
_entry.id   AF-A0A9D1YML4-F1
#
_cell.length_a   1.000
_cell.length_b   1.000
_cell.length_c   1.000
_cell.angle_alpha   90.00
_cell.angle_beta   90.00
_cell.angle_gamma   90.00
#
_symmetry.space_group_name_H-M   'P 1'
#
loop_
_entity.id
_entity.type
_entity.pdbx_description
1 polymer ?
#
loop_
_entity_poly.entity_id
_entity_poly.type
_entity_poly.pdbx_seq_one_letter_code
_entity_poly.pdbx_strand_id
1 'polypeptide(L)'
;MDRQGMTDRLLRPIHGRYDAEERLVTVFNENWVGGYHTRRKGLVHNIRDSADYAASVLILEKEEWYQEALQILERVCSLQDTDPESKTYGLWSYYLEEDLKTMLAPDYNWADFISKNLIGALILKEDLIPQPLQKKMKAAVRAAAACSIKRNVAPDYTNMSVMSSMTLISAGELLEDRKIFEEGRKRLRKLCRYTALSGTFSEYNSSAYVLVAMHEIDRMRLFFKDEECREMAEFLNRTAWNMLAEHYNLSLMQLAPPQARAYRNLENGSLAFAIWQGTDGKYGSASGKEEISLEAVCFPPHCPEDIQEKFGRKERWLSEFYYRKNSLRTGDEDTVIIRELDSPDRLAWSFLTERFCLGAFRICDCWAQRRNCMVVWDRKDPKYFRLRALDGQYDFCSAMVYADQYRNRILGQLGLVTDRGSFHYILDQRKDGAYQTSFLGYRFELGDDSNTVSVKRTGNTFLYEGGGLCIRLTIDRWVWDGREGEIRLDRDGRSVLLVGYEGEERLVDTAAFGETWGIFRLEVWDPETEKTPDEGVLITKKEDGMLVSRLCSDGEKGQSGSGRIALTAASPLRPAPYAAAVERAAAAWEETHRKEALIQKLMEQIKGMKNEGAVREVCPISIISMDSWEWPQGVALFALYQYYMASGDQDTLSWLCGWFDARIQEGLPPQNINTTCPMLTLACIYEETGLERYRSILEKWLHGAMKELPRTEEGGLQHVVSGNRNEGQLWDDTLYMTVLFIAKMGRILHDDTCIQESVRQFLVHIKYLTDRKTGLFFHGWTFDGNHNFAEALWGRGNSWYTAGLVDYLDILPEGMEGVKEFLLSTLDRQARALAACQDESGLWHTLLDDPSSYLETSASCAFAYGLLKAVRLGYLDASFADIAQKAVRGVLEKIDETGMVHGVSYGTPVFERKEDYKKIEICPMPYGQSMALMMLVEAGRETAGK
;
A
#
# COMPACT_ATOMS: atom_id res chain seq x y z
N MET A 1 -12.15 -34.99 -12.73
CA MET A 1 -13.45 -35.58 -12.35
C MET A 1 -14.40 -35.28 -13.51
N ASP A 2 -15.14 -36.25 -14.04
CA ASP A 2 -16.13 -35.95 -15.09
C ASP A 2 -17.34 -35.18 -14.50
N ARG A 3 -18.04 -34.41 -15.35
CA ARG A 3 -19.12 -33.50 -14.93
C ARG A 3 -20.30 -34.25 -14.29
N GLN A 4 -20.56 -35.47 -14.75
CA GLN A 4 -21.68 -36.30 -14.28
C GLN A 4 -21.43 -36.83 -12.87
N GLY A 5 -20.21 -37.31 -12.58
CA GLY A 5 -19.81 -37.75 -11.25
C GLY A 5 -19.82 -36.61 -10.22
N MET A 6 -19.47 -35.39 -10.63
CA MET A 6 -19.55 -34.21 -9.76
C MET A 6 -21.01 -33.79 -9.48
N THR A 7 -21.86 -33.84 -10.50
CA THR A 7 -23.30 -33.58 -10.38
C THR A 7 -23.95 -34.54 -9.40
N ASP A 8 -23.69 -35.84 -9.53
CA ASP A 8 -24.17 -36.87 -8.61
C ASP A 8 -23.68 -36.65 -7.17
N ARG A 9 -22.40 -36.33 -7.00
CA ARG A 9 -21.80 -36.08 -5.68
C ARG A 9 -22.50 -34.94 -4.93
N LEU A 10 -22.87 -33.86 -5.63
CA LEU A 10 -23.46 -32.67 -5.01
C LEU A 10 -24.96 -32.80 -4.80
N LEU A 11 -25.69 -33.30 -5.79
CA LEU A 11 -27.16 -33.34 -5.73
C LEU A 11 -27.70 -34.52 -4.92
N ARG A 12 -27.06 -35.70 -4.94
CA ARG A 12 -27.57 -36.91 -4.27
C ARG A 12 -27.78 -36.73 -2.75
N PRO A 13 -26.85 -36.12 -1.99
CA PRO A 13 -27.08 -35.86 -0.55
C PRO A 13 -28.22 -34.89 -0.27
N ILE A 14 -28.49 -33.96 -1.19
CA ILE A 14 -29.60 -33.01 -1.06
C ILE A 14 -30.92 -33.70 -1.41
N HIS A 15 -30.95 -34.49 -2.50
CA HIS A 15 -32.10 -35.29 -2.89
C HIS A 15 -32.51 -36.29 -1.79
N GLY A 16 -31.54 -36.90 -1.09
CA GLY A 16 -31.83 -37.78 0.05
C GLY A 16 -32.54 -37.09 1.24
N ARG A 17 -32.62 -35.76 1.25
CA ARG A 17 -33.34 -34.93 2.23
C ARG A 17 -34.64 -34.34 1.68
N TYR A 18 -35.05 -34.74 0.48
CA TYR A 18 -36.32 -34.35 -0.11
C TYR A 18 -37.48 -34.93 0.71
N ASP A 19 -38.35 -34.06 1.19
CA ASP A 19 -39.60 -34.41 1.82
C ASP A 19 -40.71 -34.39 0.76
N ALA A 20 -41.26 -35.56 0.43
CA ALA A 20 -42.29 -35.69 -0.59
C ALA A 20 -43.67 -35.16 -0.13
N GLU A 21 -43.91 -35.07 1.18
CA GLU A 21 -45.16 -34.51 1.74
C GLU A 21 -45.16 -32.99 1.60
N GLU A 22 -44.07 -32.35 2.05
CA GLU A 22 -43.94 -30.89 2.01
C GLU A 22 -43.41 -30.34 0.69
N ARG A 23 -42.85 -31.20 -0.17
CA ARG A 23 -42.26 -30.89 -1.48
C ARG A 23 -41.15 -29.85 -1.38
N LEU A 24 -40.28 -30.04 -0.39
CA LEU A 24 -39.13 -29.18 -0.09
C LEU A 24 -37.98 -30.07 0.41
N VAL A 25 -36.77 -29.51 0.50
CA VAL A 25 -35.63 -30.20 1.11
C VAL A 25 -35.44 -29.75 2.55
N THR A 26 -35.09 -30.69 3.42
CA THR A 26 -34.87 -30.44 4.84
C THR A 26 -33.41 -30.12 5.16
N VAL A 27 -33.18 -29.30 6.18
CA VAL A 27 -31.86 -28.97 6.74
C VAL A 27 -31.96 -28.99 8.26
N PHE A 28 -30.89 -29.39 8.94
CA PHE A 28 -30.83 -29.30 10.39
C PHE A 28 -30.27 -27.93 10.80
N ASN A 29 -31.07 -27.11 11.48
CA ASN A 29 -30.67 -25.80 11.98
C ASN A 29 -30.32 -25.87 13.47
N GLU A 30 -29.05 -25.74 13.81
CA GLU A 30 -28.54 -25.84 15.19
C GLU A 30 -28.69 -24.54 16.01
N ASN A 31 -29.36 -23.52 15.44
CA ASN A 31 -29.20 -22.10 15.73
C ASN A 31 -27.83 -21.57 15.33
N TRP A 32 -27.83 -20.51 14.52
CA TRP A 32 -26.68 -19.65 14.40
C TRP A 32 -26.41 -18.96 15.75
N VAL A 33 -25.16 -18.96 16.21
CA VAL A 33 -24.73 -18.27 17.44
C VAL A 33 -24.98 -16.76 17.24
N GLY A 34 -26.12 -16.28 17.76
CA GLY A 34 -26.58 -14.89 17.64
C GLY A 34 -28.03 -14.69 17.15
N GLY A 35 -28.66 -15.71 16.55
CA GLY A 35 -30.12 -15.87 16.38
C GLY A 35 -31.01 -14.64 16.12
N TYR A 36 -30.58 -13.64 15.34
CA TYR A 36 -31.34 -12.38 15.22
C TYR A 36 -32.49 -12.41 14.21
N HIS A 37 -32.48 -13.29 13.20
CA HIS A 37 -33.56 -13.39 12.21
C HIS A 37 -34.63 -14.45 12.54
N THR A 38 -34.25 -15.53 13.22
CA THR A 38 -35.12 -16.69 13.51
C THR A 38 -34.76 -17.33 14.85
N ARG A 39 -35.77 -17.89 15.53
CA ARG A 39 -35.58 -18.71 16.74
C ARG A 39 -35.77 -20.21 16.48
N ARG A 40 -36.05 -20.60 15.24
CA ARG A 40 -36.31 -22.01 14.90
C ARG A 40 -35.03 -22.83 15.01
N LYS A 41 -35.12 -23.98 15.66
CA LYS A 41 -34.07 -24.99 15.79
C LYS A 41 -34.59 -26.35 15.36
N GLY A 42 -33.67 -27.24 14.99
CA GLY A 42 -33.98 -28.62 14.59
C GLY A 42 -34.13 -28.78 13.09
N LEU A 43 -34.79 -29.86 12.67
CA LEU A 43 -35.06 -30.13 11.27
C LEU A 43 -36.10 -29.13 10.73
N VAL A 44 -35.76 -28.43 9.64
CA VAL A 44 -36.59 -27.39 9.01
C VAL A 44 -36.52 -27.46 7.49
N HIS A 45 -37.54 -26.97 6.80
CA HIS A 45 -37.56 -26.91 5.34
C HIS A 45 -37.07 -25.56 4.83
N ASN A 46 -35.83 -25.49 4.36
CA ASN A 46 -35.25 -24.24 3.85
C ASN A 46 -35.73 -23.95 2.43
N ILE A 47 -36.44 -22.83 2.27
CA ILE A 47 -37.06 -22.44 1.00
C ILE A 47 -36.00 -22.08 -0.04
N ARG A 48 -34.92 -21.39 0.37
CA ARG A 48 -33.80 -21.02 -0.52
C ARG A 48 -33.08 -22.24 -1.03
N ASP A 49 -32.69 -23.16 -0.14
CA ASP A 49 -31.94 -24.37 -0.51
C ASP A 49 -32.79 -25.28 -1.42
N SER A 50 -34.10 -25.32 -1.19
CA SER A 50 -35.05 -26.04 -2.05
C SER A 50 -35.10 -25.45 -3.47
N ALA A 51 -35.18 -24.12 -3.59
CA ALA A 51 -35.17 -23.44 -4.88
C ALA A 51 -33.85 -23.62 -5.64
N ASP A 52 -32.72 -23.53 -4.93
CA ASP A 52 -31.38 -23.77 -5.51
C ASP A 52 -31.25 -25.20 -6.03
N TYR A 53 -31.57 -26.19 -5.20
CA TYR A 53 -31.56 -27.60 -5.57
C TYR A 53 -32.43 -27.87 -6.81
N ALA A 54 -33.68 -27.43 -6.81
CA ALA A 54 -34.61 -27.71 -7.90
C ALA A 54 -34.17 -27.07 -9.22
N ALA A 55 -33.67 -25.82 -9.19
CA ALA A 55 -33.11 -25.18 -10.36
C ALA A 55 -31.85 -25.90 -10.88
N SER A 56 -30.95 -26.31 -9.98
CA SER A 56 -29.74 -27.06 -10.35
C SER A 56 -30.05 -28.43 -10.97
N VAL A 57 -31.06 -29.16 -10.49
CA VAL A 57 -31.49 -30.44 -11.10
C VAL A 57 -31.86 -30.24 -12.58
N LEU A 58 -32.61 -29.18 -12.90
CA LEU A 58 -32.98 -28.86 -14.28
C LEU A 58 -31.78 -28.38 -15.10
N ILE A 59 -30.96 -27.48 -14.57
CA ILE A 59 -29.80 -26.89 -15.27
C ILE A 59 -28.74 -27.94 -15.59
N LEU A 60 -28.47 -28.85 -14.64
CA LEU A 60 -27.50 -29.93 -14.78
C LEU A 60 -28.10 -31.19 -15.46
N GLU A 61 -29.33 -31.09 -15.95
CA GLU A 61 -30.02 -32.11 -16.73
C GLU A 61 -30.10 -33.48 -16.04
N LYS A 62 -30.36 -33.47 -14.73
CA LYS A 62 -30.49 -34.67 -13.92
C LYS A 62 -31.90 -35.25 -14.03
N GLU A 63 -32.18 -35.88 -15.17
CA GLU A 63 -33.51 -36.34 -15.61
C GLU A 63 -34.26 -37.17 -14.55
N GLU A 64 -33.54 -38.00 -13.79
CA GLU A 64 -34.12 -38.86 -12.75
C GLU A 64 -34.88 -38.11 -11.65
N TRP A 65 -34.64 -36.81 -11.47
CA TRP A 65 -35.24 -35.99 -10.40
C TRP A 65 -36.07 -34.80 -10.92
N TYR A 66 -36.42 -34.79 -12.20
CA TYR A 66 -37.18 -33.68 -12.80
C TYR A 66 -38.56 -33.51 -12.16
N GLN A 67 -39.25 -34.60 -11.81
CA GLN A 67 -40.59 -34.50 -11.23
C GLN A 67 -40.55 -33.80 -9.87
N GLU A 68 -39.62 -34.18 -9.01
CA GLU A 68 -39.38 -33.59 -7.69
C GLU A 68 -38.96 -32.12 -7.82
N ALA A 69 -38.06 -31.81 -8.75
CA ALA A 69 -37.64 -30.43 -9.00
C ALA A 69 -38.82 -29.53 -9.41
N LEU A 70 -39.68 -29.99 -10.33
CA LEU A 70 -40.87 -29.23 -10.75
C LEU A 70 -41.87 -29.06 -9.61
N GLN A 71 -42.06 -30.08 -8.77
CA GLN A 71 -42.91 -30.01 -7.57
C GLN A 71 -42.38 -28.99 -6.56
N ILE A 72 -41.07 -28.95 -6.33
CA ILE A 72 -40.41 -27.97 -5.45
C ILE A 72 -40.58 -26.56 -6.01
N LEU A 73 -40.33 -26.32 -7.30
CA LEU A 73 -40.49 -25.00 -7.90
C LEU A 73 -41.92 -24.48 -7.78
N GLU A 74 -42.92 -25.36 -7.96
CA GLU A 74 -44.32 -25.01 -7.73
C GLU A 74 -44.58 -24.65 -6.26
N ARG A 75 -44.04 -25.46 -5.32
CA ARG A 75 -44.19 -25.23 -3.89
C ARG A 75 -43.55 -23.91 -3.45
N VAL A 76 -42.30 -23.64 -3.87
CA VAL A 76 -41.59 -22.38 -3.60
C VAL A 76 -42.41 -21.18 -4.08
N CYS A 77 -42.97 -21.22 -5.29
CA CYS A 77 -43.83 -20.13 -5.79
C CYS A 77 -45.08 -19.92 -4.91
N SER A 78 -45.66 -21.00 -4.37
CA SER A 78 -46.86 -20.92 -3.52
C SER A 78 -46.61 -20.31 -2.14
N LEU A 79 -45.36 -20.28 -1.68
CA LEU A 79 -44.96 -19.80 -0.34
C LEU A 79 -44.57 -18.32 -0.33
N GLN A 80 -44.57 -17.65 -1.49
CA GLN A 80 -44.25 -16.22 -1.57
C GLN A 80 -45.39 -15.37 -1.01
N ASP A 81 -45.05 -14.28 -0.34
CA ASP A 81 -46.00 -13.23 -0.04
C ASP A 81 -46.41 -12.51 -1.34
N THR A 82 -47.68 -12.70 -1.73
CA THR A 82 -48.25 -12.17 -2.97
C THR A 82 -49.25 -11.05 -2.74
N ASP A 83 -49.46 -10.61 -1.50
CA ASP A 83 -50.35 -9.50 -1.16
C ASP A 83 -49.67 -8.15 -1.45
N PRO A 84 -50.11 -7.37 -2.45
CA PRO A 84 -49.46 -6.10 -2.82
C PRO A 84 -49.47 -5.04 -1.70
N GLU A 85 -50.40 -5.16 -0.75
CA GLU A 85 -50.50 -4.25 0.40
C GLU A 85 -49.61 -4.68 1.57
N SER A 86 -49.04 -5.90 1.52
CA SER A 86 -48.14 -6.40 2.53
C SER A 86 -46.80 -5.67 2.52
N LYS A 87 -46.25 -5.39 3.73
CA LYS A 87 -44.92 -4.80 3.86
C LYS A 87 -43.83 -5.70 3.23
N THR A 88 -44.05 -7.00 3.27
CA THR A 88 -43.18 -8.07 2.77
C THR A 88 -43.58 -8.58 1.38
N TYR A 89 -44.41 -7.85 0.62
CA TYR A 89 -44.78 -8.23 -0.75
C TYR A 89 -43.56 -8.65 -1.58
N GLY A 90 -43.64 -9.84 -2.18
CA GLY A 90 -42.58 -10.43 -2.99
C GLY A 90 -41.49 -11.18 -2.22
N LEU A 91 -41.62 -11.32 -0.90
CA LEU A 91 -40.66 -12.00 -0.03
C LEU A 91 -41.07 -13.44 0.30
N TRP A 92 -40.10 -14.22 0.78
CA TRP A 92 -40.30 -15.55 1.37
C TRP A 92 -39.74 -15.58 2.79
N SER A 93 -40.30 -16.43 3.65
CA SER A 93 -39.65 -16.77 4.92
C SER A 93 -38.40 -17.63 4.69
N TYR A 94 -37.63 -17.87 5.76
CA TYR A 94 -36.46 -18.74 5.69
C TYR A 94 -36.87 -20.21 5.58
N TYR A 95 -37.86 -20.57 6.39
CA TYR A 95 -38.31 -21.94 6.57
C TYR A 95 -39.82 -22.02 6.42
N LEU A 96 -40.31 -23.17 5.98
CA LEU A 96 -41.75 -23.46 5.96
C LEU A 96 -42.37 -23.33 7.36
N GLU A 97 -41.63 -23.71 8.40
CA GLU A 97 -42.06 -23.75 9.80
C GLU A 97 -42.15 -22.37 10.45
N GLU A 98 -41.73 -21.31 9.76
CA GLU A 98 -41.74 -19.94 10.28
C GLU A 98 -42.36 -19.00 9.24
N ASP A 99 -43.54 -18.47 9.56
CA ASP A 99 -44.22 -17.50 8.70
C ASP A 99 -43.61 -16.10 8.85
N LEU A 100 -43.57 -15.34 7.75
CA LEU A 100 -43.06 -13.96 7.69
C LEU A 100 -43.64 -13.04 8.78
N LYS A 101 -44.90 -13.21 9.17
CA LYS A 101 -45.57 -12.42 10.21
C LYS A 101 -45.05 -12.72 11.62
N THR A 102 -44.45 -13.90 11.80
CA THR A 102 -43.95 -14.40 13.09
C THR A 102 -42.42 -14.36 13.20
N MET A 103 -41.73 -14.06 12.10
CA MET A 103 -40.27 -13.90 12.08
C MET A 103 -39.83 -12.72 12.96
N LEU A 104 -38.68 -12.87 13.62
CA LEU A 104 -38.09 -11.79 14.44
C LEU A 104 -37.75 -10.56 13.59
N ALA A 105 -37.14 -10.80 12.43
CA ALA A 105 -36.77 -9.78 11.47
C ALA A 105 -36.68 -10.40 10.07
N PRO A 106 -37.66 -10.15 9.17
CA PRO A 106 -37.61 -10.61 7.79
C PRO A 106 -36.38 -10.04 7.06
N ASP A 107 -35.59 -10.89 6.40
CA ASP A 107 -34.49 -10.43 5.54
C ASP A 107 -34.94 -10.30 4.09
N TYR A 108 -34.99 -9.05 3.62
CA TYR A 108 -35.42 -8.70 2.27
C TYR A 108 -34.44 -9.17 1.17
N ASN A 109 -33.23 -9.59 1.52
CA ASN A 109 -32.30 -10.25 0.60
C ASN A 109 -32.88 -11.55 0.00
N TRP A 110 -33.83 -12.20 0.70
CA TRP A 110 -34.43 -13.46 0.27
C TRP A 110 -35.20 -13.35 -1.04
N ALA A 111 -35.68 -12.15 -1.39
CA ALA A 111 -36.30 -11.89 -2.68
C ALA A 111 -35.33 -12.22 -3.83
N ASP A 112 -34.08 -11.76 -3.76
CA ASP A 112 -33.08 -12.06 -4.79
C ASP A 112 -32.51 -13.48 -4.66
N PHE A 113 -32.25 -13.97 -3.44
CA PHE A 113 -31.68 -15.31 -3.23
C PHE A 113 -32.53 -16.43 -3.84
N ILE A 114 -33.86 -16.29 -3.81
CA ILE A 114 -34.78 -17.29 -4.36
C ILE A 114 -35.08 -17.00 -5.83
N SER A 115 -35.38 -15.74 -6.18
CA SER A 115 -35.79 -15.42 -7.55
C SER A 115 -34.68 -15.65 -8.59
N LYS A 116 -33.39 -15.50 -8.24
CA LYS A 116 -32.28 -15.83 -9.16
C LYS A 116 -32.31 -17.27 -9.67
N ASN A 117 -32.79 -18.20 -8.85
CA ASN A 117 -32.89 -19.61 -9.20
C ASN A 117 -34.11 -19.87 -10.11
N LEU A 118 -35.24 -19.21 -9.83
CA LEU A 118 -36.41 -19.24 -10.72
C LEU A 118 -36.08 -18.65 -12.10
N ILE A 119 -35.36 -17.51 -12.13
CA ILE A 119 -34.89 -16.86 -13.36
C ILE A 119 -33.97 -17.79 -14.14
N GLY A 120 -32.96 -18.38 -13.49
CA GLY A 120 -32.03 -19.29 -14.16
C GLY A 120 -32.72 -20.51 -14.79
N ALA A 121 -33.68 -21.11 -14.08
CA ALA A 121 -34.48 -22.21 -14.61
C ALA A 121 -35.34 -21.77 -15.81
N LEU A 122 -35.99 -20.62 -15.74
CA LEU A 122 -36.79 -20.06 -16.83
C LEU A 122 -35.97 -19.64 -18.06
N ILE A 123 -34.74 -19.14 -17.87
CA ILE A 123 -33.89 -18.71 -19.00
C ILE A 123 -33.24 -19.92 -19.67
N LEU A 124 -32.72 -20.87 -18.89
CA LEU A 124 -31.90 -21.95 -19.43
C LEU A 124 -32.68 -23.23 -19.76
N LYS A 125 -33.84 -23.45 -19.14
CA LYS A 125 -34.57 -24.73 -19.16
C LYS A 125 -36.09 -24.54 -19.28
N GLU A 126 -36.55 -23.48 -19.94
CA GLU A 126 -37.99 -23.18 -20.11
C GLU A 126 -38.77 -24.37 -20.66
N ASP A 127 -38.21 -25.09 -21.64
CA ASP A 127 -38.84 -26.23 -22.31
C ASP A 127 -39.13 -27.42 -21.38
N LEU A 128 -38.40 -27.53 -20.25
CA LEU A 128 -38.61 -28.58 -19.25
C LEU A 128 -39.70 -28.22 -18.24
N ILE A 129 -40.14 -26.96 -18.21
CA ILE A 129 -41.07 -26.43 -17.21
C ILE A 129 -42.47 -26.35 -17.82
N PRO A 130 -43.51 -26.97 -17.24
CA PRO A 130 -44.88 -26.88 -17.75
C PRO A 130 -45.39 -25.43 -17.80
N GLN A 131 -46.09 -25.06 -18.87
CA GLN A 131 -46.63 -23.71 -19.09
C GLN A 131 -47.39 -23.10 -17.89
N PRO A 132 -48.26 -23.84 -17.16
CA PRO A 132 -48.91 -23.31 -15.95
C PRO A 132 -47.90 -22.92 -14.85
N LEU A 133 -46.83 -23.70 -14.69
CA LEU A 133 -45.78 -23.43 -13.72
C LEU A 133 -44.89 -22.26 -14.19
N GLN A 134 -44.57 -22.17 -15.47
CA GLN A 134 -43.85 -21.01 -16.03
C GLN A 134 -44.56 -19.70 -15.68
N LYS A 135 -45.90 -19.65 -15.83
CA LYS A 135 -46.71 -18.48 -15.47
C LYS A 135 -46.62 -18.13 -13.99
N LYS A 136 -46.68 -19.13 -13.10
CA LYS A 136 -46.51 -18.93 -11.64
C LYS A 136 -45.12 -18.40 -11.31
N MET A 137 -44.08 -18.99 -11.88
CA MET A 137 -42.69 -18.57 -11.66
C MET A 137 -42.46 -17.13 -12.17
N LYS A 138 -42.95 -16.78 -13.36
CA LYS A 138 -42.86 -15.41 -13.91
C LYS A 138 -43.59 -14.39 -13.01
N ALA A 139 -44.73 -14.76 -12.42
CA ALA A 139 -45.42 -13.91 -11.45
C ALA A 139 -44.60 -13.73 -10.15
N ALA A 140 -43.99 -14.81 -9.65
CA ALA A 140 -43.16 -14.76 -8.46
C ALA A 140 -41.88 -13.92 -8.65
N VAL A 141 -41.25 -14.04 -9.82
CA VAL A 141 -40.11 -13.20 -10.23
C VAL A 141 -40.51 -11.72 -10.28
N ARG A 142 -41.69 -11.39 -10.82
CA ARG A 142 -42.18 -9.99 -10.84
C ARG A 142 -42.37 -9.43 -9.43
N ALA A 143 -42.96 -10.19 -8.51
CA ALA A 143 -43.15 -9.76 -7.12
C ALA A 143 -41.80 -9.60 -6.39
N ALA A 144 -40.87 -10.53 -6.59
CA ALA A 144 -39.52 -10.44 -6.03
C ALA A 144 -38.74 -9.23 -6.57
N ALA A 145 -38.86 -8.92 -7.86
CA ALA A 145 -38.27 -7.73 -8.46
C ALA A 145 -38.85 -6.45 -7.82
N ALA A 146 -40.16 -6.37 -7.59
CA ALA A 146 -40.76 -5.23 -6.89
C ALA A 146 -40.22 -5.07 -5.44
N CYS A 147 -40.04 -6.17 -4.72
CA CYS A 147 -39.41 -6.20 -3.40
C CYS A 147 -37.96 -5.68 -3.44
N SER A 148 -37.17 -6.18 -4.39
CA SER A 148 -35.77 -5.78 -4.60
C SER A 148 -35.68 -4.30 -4.98
N ILE A 149 -36.60 -3.79 -5.81
CA ILE A 149 -36.69 -2.37 -6.17
C ILE A 149 -36.94 -1.51 -4.93
N LYS A 150 -37.95 -1.87 -4.13
CA LYS A 150 -38.28 -1.16 -2.88
C LYS A 150 -37.13 -1.14 -1.88
N ARG A 151 -36.36 -2.23 -1.79
CA ARG A 151 -35.21 -2.34 -0.89
C ARG A 151 -34.03 -1.46 -1.35
N ASN A 152 -33.72 -1.38 -2.64
CA ASN A 152 -32.62 -0.56 -3.20
C ASN A 152 -31.28 -0.62 -2.42
N VAL A 153 -30.58 -1.75 -2.51
CA VAL A 153 -29.31 -1.95 -1.79
C VAL A 153 -28.17 -1.12 -2.37
N ALA A 154 -27.37 -0.56 -1.47
CA ALA A 154 -26.21 0.27 -1.79
C ALA A 154 -25.03 -0.54 -2.41
N PRO A 155 -24.21 0.08 -3.30
CA PRO A 155 -23.08 -0.61 -3.97
C PRO A 155 -22.00 -1.18 -3.05
N ASP A 156 -21.82 -0.61 -1.85
CA ASP A 156 -20.84 -1.05 -0.85
C ASP A 156 -21.24 -2.37 -0.17
N TYR A 157 -22.54 -2.73 -0.22
CA TYR A 157 -22.99 -4.08 0.08
C TYR A 157 -22.85 -4.95 -1.18
N THR A 158 -21.60 -5.11 -1.62
CA THR A 158 -21.22 -5.56 -2.97
C THR A 158 -21.99 -6.79 -3.41
N ASN A 159 -22.02 -7.84 -2.59
CA ASN A 159 -22.64 -9.12 -2.96
C ASN A 159 -24.12 -8.98 -3.31
N MET A 160 -24.86 -8.24 -2.48
CA MET A 160 -26.29 -8.02 -2.70
C MET A 160 -26.55 -6.99 -3.79
N SER A 161 -25.68 -6.01 -3.98
CA SER A 161 -25.77 -5.06 -5.10
C SER A 161 -25.55 -5.75 -6.45
N VAL A 162 -24.55 -6.64 -6.54
CA VAL A 162 -24.30 -7.47 -7.72
C VAL A 162 -25.51 -8.37 -7.97
N MET A 163 -25.97 -9.12 -6.96
CA MET A 163 -27.12 -10.03 -7.09
C MET A 163 -28.41 -9.29 -7.47
N SER A 164 -28.73 -8.17 -6.84
CA SER A 164 -29.93 -7.38 -7.16
C SER A 164 -29.88 -6.84 -8.59
N SER A 165 -28.70 -6.40 -9.06
CA SER A 165 -28.52 -5.95 -10.44
C SER A 165 -28.73 -7.10 -11.45
N MET A 166 -28.16 -8.28 -11.15
CA MET A 166 -28.36 -9.50 -11.96
C MET A 166 -29.85 -9.86 -12.03
N THR A 167 -30.52 -9.92 -10.88
CA THR A 167 -31.95 -10.27 -10.77
C THR A 167 -32.83 -9.29 -11.54
N LEU A 168 -32.64 -7.98 -11.37
CA LEU A 168 -33.52 -6.97 -11.98
C LEU A 168 -33.35 -6.87 -13.49
N ILE A 169 -32.12 -6.88 -14.00
CA ILE A 169 -31.91 -6.90 -15.46
C ILE A 169 -32.51 -8.16 -16.06
N SER A 170 -32.16 -9.33 -15.51
CA SER A 170 -32.63 -10.62 -16.04
C SER A 170 -34.16 -10.74 -15.94
N ALA A 171 -34.78 -10.28 -14.85
CA ALA A 171 -36.23 -10.26 -14.71
C ALA A 171 -36.89 -9.29 -15.70
N GLY A 172 -36.32 -8.10 -15.90
CA GLY A 172 -36.82 -7.11 -16.85
C GLY A 172 -36.81 -7.64 -18.28
N GLU A 173 -35.73 -8.31 -18.70
CA GLU A 173 -35.62 -8.94 -20.01
C GLU A 173 -36.51 -10.18 -20.16
N LEU A 174 -36.58 -11.03 -19.14
CA LEU A 174 -37.39 -12.27 -19.14
C LEU A 174 -38.90 -11.99 -19.15
N LEU A 175 -39.34 -10.93 -18.45
CA LEU A 175 -40.74 -10.55 -18.31
C LEU A 175 -41.18 -9.50 -19.33
N GLU A 176 -40.26 -9.01 -20.16
CA GLU A 176 -40.45 -7.87 -21.07
C GLU A 176 -40.98 -6.61 -20.34
N ASP A 177 -40.51 -6.41 -19.10
CA ASP A 177 -40.93 -5.31 -18.23
C ASP A 177 -39.88 -4.18 -18.23
N ARG A 178 -40.15 -3.14 -19.03
CA ARG A 178 -39.25 -1.99 -19.19
C ARG A 178 -38.96 -1.27 -17.88
N LYS A 179 -39.89 -1.22 -16.93
CA LYS A 179 -39.70 -0.49 -15.67
C LYS A 179 -38.71 -1.22 -14.77
N ILE A 180 -38.85 -2.53 -14.66
CA ILE A 180 -37.91 -3.37 -13.90
C ILE A 180 -36.51 -3.30 -14.51
N PHE A 181 -36.44 -3.39 -15.85
CA PHE A 181 -35.19 -3.34 -16.58
C PHE A 181 -34.41 -2.02 -16.40
N GLU A 182 -35.05 -0.86 -16.57
CA GLU A 182 -34.36 0.43 -16.41
C GLU A 182 -33.90 0.69 -14.97
N GLU A 183 -34.64 0.21 -13.96
CA GLU A 183 -34.22 0.29 -12.56
C GLU A 183 -33.01 -0.62 -12.29
N GLY A 184 -32.99 -1.84 -12.85
CA GLY A 184 -31.82 -2.71 -12.83
C GLY A 184 -30.61 -2.05 -13.48
N ARG A 185 -30.80 -1.38 -14.64
CA ARG A 185 -29.71 -0.72 -15.37
C ARG A 185 -29.14 0.46 -14.61
N LYS A 186 -30.01 1.27 -13.97
CA LYS A 186 -29.59 2.36 -13.08
C LYS A 186 -28.68 1.84 -11.96
N ARG A 187 -29.05 0.72 -11.32
CA ARG A 187 -28.25 0.11 -10.24
C ARG A 187 -26.93 -0.46 -10.72
N LEU A 188 -26.94 -1.18 -11.83
CA LEU A 188 -25.72 -1.76 -12.40
C LEU A 188 -24.71 -0.67 -12.76
N ARG A 189 -25.15 0.43 -13.40
CA ARG A 189 -24.30 1.59 -13.67
C ARG A 189 -23.74 2.21 -12.39
N LYS A 190 -24.57 2.36 -11.34
CA LYS A 190 -24.13 2.91 -10.05
C LYS A 190 -23.07 2.00 -9.40
N LEU A 191 -23.26 0.68 -9.44
CA LEU A 191 -22.31 -0.31 -8.98
C LEU A 191 -20.97 -0.21 -9.74
N CYS A 192 -20.99 -0.22 -11.08
CA CYS A 192 -19.78 -0.12 -11.87
C CYS A 192 -19.00 1.18 -11.60
N ARG A 193 -19.69 2.32 -11.47
CA ARG A 193 -19.05 3.60 -11.10
C ARG A 193 -18.42 3.56 -9.72
N TYR A 194 -19.10 2.95 -8.75
CA TYR A 194 -18.61 2.79 -7.38
C TYR A 194 -17.35 1.90 -7.34
N THR A 195 -17.38 0.77 -8.03
CA THR A 195 -16.25 -0.15 -8.15
C THR A 195 -15.07 0.50 -8.86
N ALA A 196 -15.30 1.24 -9.96
CA ALA A 196 -14.26 1.95 -10.69
C ALA A 196 -13.56 3.01 -9.82
N LEU A 197 -14.32 3.75 -9.01
CA LEU A 197 -13.77 4.75 -8.09
C LEU A 197 -12.96 4.12 -6.96
N SER A 198 -13.44 2.99 -6.43
CA SER A 198 -12.76 2.27 -5.35
C SER A 198 -11.49 1.57 -5.85
N GLY A 199 -11.46 1.20 -7.14
CA GLY A 199 -10.46 0.32 -7.75
C GLY A 199 -10.65 -1.15 -7.38
N THR A 200 -11.66 -1.44 -6.56
CA THR A 200 -11.87 -2.72 -5.89
C THR A 200 -13.31 -2.84 -5.42
N PHE A 201 -13.73 -4.04 -5.04
CA PHE A 201 -15.00 -4.30 -4.38
C PHE A 201 -14.86 -4.21 -2.85
N SER A 202 -15.78 -3.53 -2.18
CA SER A 202 -15.69 -3.28 -0.73
C SER A 202 -15.72 -4.54 0.14
N GLU A 203 -16.37 -5.62 -0.30
CA GLU A 203 -16.49 -6.88 0.47
C GLU A 203 -15.69 -8.06 -0.08
N TYR A 204 -14.96 -7.88 -1.19
CA TYR A 204 -14.59 -9.01 -2.04
C TYR A 204 -13.43 -9.84 -1.51
N ASN A 205 -12.62 -9.39 -0.57
CA ASN A 205 -11.52 -10.24 -0.06
C ASN A 205 -11.97 -11.30 0.97
N SER A 206 -13.26 -11.61 1.04
CA SER A 206 -13.79 -12.74 1.80
C SER A 206 -13.99 -13.95 0.91
N SER A 207 -13.45 -15.11 1.26
CA SER A 207 -13.63 -16.31 0.45
C SER A 207 -15.07 -16.75 0.24
N ALA A 208 -15.94 -16.53 1.22
CA ALA A 208 -17.36 -16.78 1.05
C ALA A 208 -17.98 -15.81 0.03
N TYR A 209 -17.62 -14.53 0.08
CA TYR A 209 -18.25 -13.50 -0.73
C TYR A 209 -17.64 -13.33 -2.14
N VAL A 210 -16.34 -13.61 -2.33
CA VAL A 210 -15.72 -13.71 -3.67
C VAL A 210 -16.60 -14.57 -4.57
N LEU A 211 -16.90 -15.77 -4.11
CA LEU A 211 -17.65 -16.76 -4.90
C LEU A 211 -19.08 -16.31 -5.15
N VAL A 212 -19.74 -15.70 -4.16
CA VAL A 212 -21.08 -15.14 -4.35
C VAL A 212 -21.06 -14.08 -5.47
N ALA A 213 -20.16 -13.10 -5.39
CA ALA A 213 -20.06 -12.07 -6.41
C ALA A 213 -19.72 -12.64 -7.80
N MET A 214 -18.76 -13.58 -7.87
CA MET A 214 -18.38 -14.23 -9.12
C MET A 214 -19.53 -15.01 -9.75
N HIS A 215 -20.23 -15.86 -8.99
CA HIS A 215 -21.36 -16.63 -9.52
C HIS A 215 -22.46 -15.73 -10.08
N GLU A 216 -22.74 -14.59 -9.42
CA GLU A 216 -23.73 -13.65 -9.94
C GLU A 216 -23.24 -12.92 -11.19
N ILE A 217 -21.96 -12.56 -11.26
CA ILE A 217 -21.35 -11.97 -12.47
C ILE A 217 -21.38 -12.98 -13.64
N ASP A 218 -21.10 -14.25 -13.40
CA ASP A 218 -21.19 -15.29 -14.42
C ASP A 218 -22.63 -15.47 -14.93
N ARG A 219 -23.61 -15.41 -14.03
CA ARG A 219 -25.04 -15.35 -14.41
C ARG A 219 -25.34 -14.12 -15.26
N MET A 220 -24.83 -12.93 -14.91
CA MET A 220 -25.02 -11.72 -15.73
C MET A 220 -24.49 -11.94 -17.15
N ARG A 221 -23.28 -12.50 -17.29
CA ARG A 221 -22.65 -12.77 -18.59
C ARG A 221 -23.42 -13.78 -19.43
N LEU A 222 -24.10 -14.73 -18.78
CA LEU A 222 -24.94 -15.73 -19.44
C LEU A 222 -26.35 -15.25 -19.76
N PHE A 223 -26.95 -14.42 -18.89
CA PHE A 223 -28.38 -14.11 -18.95
C PHE A 223 -28.68 -12.80 -19.68
N PHE A 224 -27.79 -11.80 -19.59
CA PHE A 224 -28.05 -10.47 -20.13
C PHE A 224 -28.07 -10.48 -21.67
N LYS A 225 -29.11 -9.86 -22.25
CA LYS A 225 -29.26 -9.69 -23.69
C LYS A 225 -28.81 -8.31 -24.16
N ASP A 226 -29.05 -7.28 -23.36
CA ASP A 226 -28.67 -5.89 -23.64
C ASP A 226 -27.15 -5.69 -23.68
N GLU A 227 -26.66 -5.05 -24.74
CA GLU A 227 -25.22 -4.90 -25.02
C GLU A 227 -24.50 -4.09 -23.93
N GLU A 228 -25.06 -2.95 -23.52
CA GLU A 228 -24.48 -2.11 -22.46
C GLU A 228 -24.40 -2.86 -21.12
N CYS A 229 -25.45 -3.61 -20.76
CA CYS A 229 -25.44 -4.43 -19.55
C CYS A 229 -24.38 -5.54 -19.61
N ARG A 230 -24.15 -6.15 -20.78
CA ARG A 230 -23.10 -7.16 -20.96
C ARG A 230 -21.69 -6.58 -20.81
N GLU A 231 -21.45 -5.39 -21.35
CA GLU A 231 -20.17 -4.68 -21.16
C GLU A 231 -19.91 -4.38 -19.67
N MET A 232 -20.93 -3.93 -18.94
CA MET A 232 -20.84 -3.72 -17.50
C MET A 232 -20.58 -5.02 -16.73
N ALA A 233 -21.22 -6.14 -17.12
CA ALA A 233 -20.96 -7.44 -16.53
C ALA A 233 -19.51 -7.91 -16.77
N GLU A 234 -18.96 -7.67 -17.97
CA GLU A 234 -17.56 -7.99 -18.28
C GLU A 234 -16.59 -7.10 -17.49
N PHE A 235 -16.90 -5.81 -17.31
CA PHE A 235 -16.12 -4.92 -16.43
C PHE A 235 -16.04 -5.48 -14.99
N LEU A 236 -17.18 -5.92 -14.44
CA LEU A 236 -17.22 -6.53 -13.11
C LEU A 236 -16.44 -7.85 -13.06
N ASN A 237 -16.54 -8.68 -14.09
CA ASN A 237 -15.78 -9.94 -14.23
C ASN A 237 -14.28 -9.71 -14.22
N ARG A 238 -13.79 -8.78 -15.05
CA ARG A 238 -12.37 -8.43 -15.09
C ARG A 238 -11.88 -7.88 -13.75
N THR A 239 -12.70 -7.09 -13.06
CA THR A 239 -12.36 -6.54 -11.74
C THR A 239 -12.25 -7.66 -10.71
N ALA A 240 -13.25 -8.54 -10.65
CA ALA A 240 -13.31 -9.71 -9.77
C ALA A 240 -12.06 -10.59 -9.92
N TRP A 241 -11.71 -10.95 -11.17
CA TRP A 241 -10.56 -11.80 -11.45
C TRP A 241 -9.22 -11.14 -11.19
N ASN A 242 -9.06 -9.85 -11.52
CA ASN A 242 -7.82 -9.13 -11.23
C ASN A 242 -7.51 -9.14 -9.74
N MET A 243 -8.52 -8.81 -8.92
CA MET A 243 -8.37 -8.79 -7.47
C MET A 243 -8.03 -10.17 -6.92
N LEU A 244 -8.76 -11.20 -7.35
CA LEU A 244 -8.51 -12.58 -6.93
C LEU A 244 -7.09 -13.03 -7.33
N ALA A 245 -6.65 -12.70 -8.54
CA ALA A 245 -5.31 -13.04 -9.02
C ALA A 245 -4.20 -12.35 -8.23
N GLU A 246 -4.41 -11.11 -7.79
CA GLU A 246 -3.45 -10.35 -6.99
C GLU A 246 -3.38 -10.83 -5.53
N HIS A 247 -4.50 -11.27 -4.95
CA HIS A 247 -4.57 -11.62 -3.53
C HIS A 247 -4.48 -13.12 -3.23
N TYR A 248 -4.73 -13.99 -4.21
CA TYR A 248 -4.66 -15.43 -3.99
C TYR A 248 -3.24 -15.96 -4.12
N ASN A 249 -2.78 -16.67 -3.09
CA ASN A 249 -1.46 -17.31 -3.07
C ASN A 249 -1.58 -18.77 -3.49
N LEU A 250 -1.17 -19.09 -4.72
CA LEU A 250 -1.17 -20.46 -5.24
C LEU A 250 -0.15 -21.39 -4.58
N SER A 251 0.92 -20.86 -3.99
CA SER A 251 1.90 -21.68 -3.28
C SER A 251 1.29 -22.26 -2.02
N LEU A 252 0.48 -21.46 -1.32
CA LEU A 252 -0.19 -21.83 -0.07
C LEU A 252 -1.62 -22.33 -0.24
N MET A 253 -2.25 -22.06 -1.38
CA MET A 253 -3.69 -22.28 -1.61
C MET A 253 -4.55 -21.51 -0.60
N GLN A 254 -4.16 -20.27 -0.30
CA GLN A 254 -4.81 -19.39 0.67
C GLN A 254 -4.99 -17.99 0.08
N LEU A 255 -6.05 -17.32 0.49
CA LEU A 255 -6.24 -15.89 0.23
C LEU A 255 -5.39 -15.07 1.20
N ALA A 256 -4.77 -13.99 0.73
CA ALA A 256 -3.91 -13.17 1.57
C ALA A 256 -4.71 -12.38 2.65
N PRO A 257 -4.23 -12.37 3.92
CA PRO A 257 -4.71 -11.44 4.95
C PRO A 257 -4.33 -9.99 4.60
N PRO A 258 -4.92 -8.96 5.24
CA PRO A 258 -5.82 -8.99 6.41
C PRO A 258 -7.31 -9.13 6.05
N GLN A 259 -7.61 -9.21 4.76
CA GLN A 259 -8.98 -9.06 4.31
C GLN A 259 -9.72 -10.37 4.08
N ALA A 260 -9.17 -11.52 4.49
CA ALA A 260 -9.86 -12.82 4.62
C ALA A 260 -11.05 -12.71 5.61
N ARG A 261 -12.06 -11.92 5.23
CA ARG A 261 -13.25 -11.55 5.97
C ARG A 261 -14.14 -12.76 6.00
N ALA A 262 -13.84 -13.70 6.88
CA ALA A 262 -14.45 -15.01 6.81
C ALA A 262 -15.05 -15.39 8.16
N TYR A 263 -16.15 -16.12 8.11
CA TYR A 263 -16.63 -16.95 9.21
C TYR A 263 -15.65 -18.09 9.54
N ARG A 264 -14.49 -18.13 8.87
CA ARG A 264 -13.39 -19.09 8.99
C ARG A 264 -12.06 -18.32 9.00
N ASN A 265 -10.97 -18.97 9.37
CA ASN A 265 -9.63 -18.38 9.33
C ASN A 265 -8.80 -18.85 8.13
N LEU A 266 -9.10 -20.02 7.60
CA LEU A 266 -8.39 -20.65 6.50
C LEU A 266 -9.36 -21.01 5.39
N GLU A 267 -8.84 -21.02 4.17
CA GLU A 267 -9.55 -21.47 2.98
C GLU A 267 -9.82 -22.98 3.03
N ASN A 268 -11.02 -23.36 2.60
CA ASN A 268 -11.50 -24.74 2.48
C ASN A 268 -11.31 -25.33 1.06
N GLY A 269 -10.63 -24.58 0.18
CA GLY A 269 -10.39 -24.96 -1.21
C GLY A 269 -11.48 -24.55 -2.21
N SER A 270 -12.59 -23.93 -1.81
CA SER A 270 -13.63 -23.48 -2.76
C SER A 270 -13.07 -22.50 -3.81
N LEU A 271 -12.23 -21.54 -3.38
CA LEU A 271 -11.55 -20.63 -4.31
C LEU A 271 -10.54 -21.34 -5.21
N ALA A 272 -9.80 -22.32 -4.68
CA ALA A 272 -8.87 -23.13 -5.46
C ALA A 272 -9.58 -23.82 -6.63
N PHE A 273 -10.79 -24.33 -6.37
CA PHE A 273 -11.62 -24.97 -7.38
C PHE A 273 -12.16 -23.97 -8.41
N ALA A 274 -12.65 -22.80 -7.96
CA ALA A 274 -13.11 -21.76 -8.87
C ALA A 274 -11.99 -21.24 -9.78
N ILE A 275 -10.78 -21.04 -9.25
CA ILE A 275 -9.59 -20.68 -10.05
C ILE A 275 -9.27 -21.79 -11.05
N TRP A 276 -9.36 -23.06 -10.64
CA TRP A 276 -9.12 -24.18 -11.54
C TRP A 276 -10.11 -24.22 -12.69
N GLN A 277 -11.41 -24.04 -12.43
CA GLN A 277 -12.41 -23.95 -13.48
C GLN A 277 -12.18 -22.74 -14.39
N GLY A 278 -12.00 -21.55 -13.82
CA GLY A 278 -11.90 -20.31 -14.59
C GLY A 278 -10.62 -20.15 -15.40
N THR A 279 -9.57 -20.93 -15.10
CA THR A 279 -8.30 -20.92 -15.83
C THR A 279 -8.09 -22.18 -16.67
N ASP A 280 -9.16 -22.92 -16.98
CA ASP A 280 -9.13 -24.16 -17.75
C ASP A 280 -8.10 -25.17 -17.22
N GLY A 281 -7.96 -25.23 -15.90
CA GLY A 281 -7.06 -26.12 -15.18
C GLY A 281 -5.60 -25.68 -15.11
N LYS A 282 -5.24 -24.50 -15.63
CA LYS A 282 -3.87 -23.97 -15.58
C LYS A 282 -3.40 -23.66 -14.15
N TYR A 283 -4.30 -23.14 -13.32
CA TYR A 283 -4.03 -22.76 -11.92
C TYR A 283 -5.06 -23.40 -10.97
N GLY A 284 -4.90 -23.23 -9.66
CA GLY A 284 -5.86 -23.75 -8.67
C GLY A 284 -5.72 -25.26 -8.38
N SER A 285 -6.81 -25.89 -7.92
CA SER A 285 -6.88 -27.33 -7.60
C SER A 285 -8.29 -27.89 -7.74
N ALA A 286 -8.38 -29.14 -8.22
CA ALA A 286 -9.59 -29.96 -8.21
C ALA A 286 -9.29 -31.36 -7.64
N SER A 287 -8.80 -31.39 -6.40
CA SER A 287 -8.36 -32.61 -5.71
C SER A 287 -9.51 -33.47 -5.17
N GLY A 288 -10.73 -32.91 -5.12
CA GLY A 288 -11.92 -33.53 -4.55
C GLY A 288 -12.09 -33.32 -3.05
N LYS A 289 -11.14 -32.66 -2.38
CA LYS A 289 -11.22 -32.30 -0.95
C LYS A 289 -11.86 -30.93 -0.72
N GLU A 290 -12.02 -30.14 -1.79
CA GLU A 290 -12.58 -28.80 -1.76
C GLU A 290 -14.08 -28.82 -1.46
N GLU A 291 -14.58 -27.78 -0.78
CA GLU A 291 -16.02 -27.55 -0.60
C GLU A 291 -16.57 -26.91 -1.88
N ILE A 292 -17.34 -27.66 -2.68
CA ILE A 292 -17.85 -27.22 -3.99
C ILE A 292 -19.35 -26.91 -3.85
N SER A 293 -19.79 -25.73 -4.29
CA SER A 293 -21.21 -25.36 -4.33
C SER A 293 -21.88 -25.84 -5.62
N LEU A 294 -23.21 -25.99 -5.61
CA LEU A 294 -23.99 -26.29 -6.81
C LEU A 294 -23.83 -25.21 -7.89
N GLU A 295 -23.77 -23.94 -7.47
CA GLU A 295 -23.63 -22.79 -8.34
C GLU A 295 -22.35 -22.85 -9.18
N ALA A 296 -21.22 -23.25 -8.58
CA ALA A 296 -19.93 -23.37 -9.28
C ALA A 296 -19.96 -24.41 -10.43
N VAL A 297 -20.89 -25.37 -10.38
CA VAL A 297 -21.08 -26.37 -11.45
C VAL A 297 -22.14 -25.93 -12.46
N CYS A 298 -23.17 -25.21 -12.01
CA CYS A 298 -24.22 -24.67 -12.88
C CYS A 298 -23.72 -23.51 -13.74
N PHE A 299 -22.85 -22.67 -13.18
CA PHE A 299 -22.34 -21.44 -13.78
C PHE A 299 -20.81 -21.42 -13.61
N PRO A 300 -20.09 -22.19 -14.45
CA PRO A 300 -18.64 -22.27 -14.34
C PRO A 300 -18.02 -20.89 -14.61
N PRO A 301 -17.12 -20.42 -13.73
CA PRO A 301 -16.53 -19.10 -13.87
C PRO A 301 -15.52 -19.07 -15.01
N HIS A 302 -15.22 -17.89 -15.55
CA HIS A 302 -14.24 -17.74 -16.64
C HIS A 302 -13.31 -16.55 -16.42
N CYS A 303 -12.01 -16.84 -16.29
CA CYS A 303 -10.95 -15.86 -16.09
C CYS A 303 -10.38 -15.38 -17.43
N PRO A 304 -10.38 -14.06 -17.71
CA PRO A 304 -9.75 -13.49 -18.90
C PRO A 304 -8.28 -13.90 -19.03
N GLU A 305 -7.85 -14.29 -20.24
CA GLU A 305 -6.53 -14.88 -20.51
C GLU A 305 -5.37 -13.99 -20.00
N ASP A 306 -5.46 -12.67 -20.20
CA ASP A 306 -4.43 -11.70 -19.79
C ASP A 306 -4.27 -11.58 -18.26
N ILE A 307 -5.30 -11.94 -17.50
CA ILE A 307 -5.27 -11.93 -16.04
C ILE A 307 -4.67 -13.23 -15.51
N GLN A 308 -4.83 -14.35 -16.23
CA GLN A 308 -4.39 -15.66 -15.75
C GLN A 308 -2.91 -15.68 -15.38
N GLU A 309 -2.05 -15.01 -16.14
CA GLU A 309 -0.61 -14.98 -15.88
C GLU A 309 -0.23 -14.35 -14.53
N LYS A 310 -1.08 -13.46 -13.97
CA LYS A 310 -0.84 -12.84 -12.66
C LYS A 310 -0.80 -13.86 -11.53
N PHE A 311 -1.55 -14.97 -11.64
CA PHE A 311 -1.51 -16.05 -10.67
C PHE A 311 -0.12 -16.72 -10.54
N GLY A 312 0.71 -16.62 -11.58
CA GLY A 312 2.08 -17.17 -11.58
C GLY A 312 3.08 -16.38 -10.73
N ARG A 313 2.72 -15.18 -10.22
CA ARG A 313 3.61 -14.35 -9.41
C ARG A 313 3.77 -14.92 -7.99
N LYS A 314 5.02 -15.28 -7.67
CA LYS A 314 5.40 -15.93 -6.41
C LYS A 314 5.47 -14.99 -5.22
N GLU A 315 6.06 -13.82 -5.41
CA GLU A 315 6.18 -12.78 -4.38
C GLU A 315 5.42 -11.53 -4.80
N ARG A 316 4.65 -10.95 -3.86
CA ARG A 316 3.84 -9.74 -4.08
C ARG A 316 3.80 -8.91 -2.81
N TRP A 317 4.00 -7.60 -2.97
CA TRP A 317 3.72 -6.59 -1.95
C TRP A 317 2.54 -5.75 -2.42
N LEU A 318 1.45 -5.76 -1.64
CA LEU A 318 0.22 -5.03 -1.94
C LEU A 318 0.02 -3.94 -0.89
N SER A 319 -0.36 -2.74 -1.34
CA SER A 319 -0.74 -1.60 -0.51
C SER A 319 -1.95 -0.93 -1.14
N GLU A 320 -3.13 -1.20 -0.57
CA GLU A 320 -4.40 -0.91 -1.25
C GLU A 320 -5.46 -0.30 -0.33
N PHE A 321 -6.26 0.59 -0.90
CA PHE A 321 -7.45 1.13 -0.24
C PHE A 321 -8.66 0.24 -0.54
N TYR A 322 -9.15 -0.44 0.49
CA TYR A 322 -10.28 -1.36 0.39
C TYR A 322 -11.64 -0.67 0.54
N TYR A 323 -11.65 0.48 1.19
CA TYR A 323 -12.80 1.36 1.26
C TYR A 323 -12.30 2.76 0.95
N ARG A 324 -12.96 3.44 0.01
CA ARG A 324 -12.70 4.83 -0.31
C ARG A 324 -13.95 5.65 -0.03
N LYS A 325 -13.79 6.71 0.76
CA LYS A 325 -14.86 7.69 0.96
C LYS A 325 -15.24 8.29 -0.39
N ASN A 326 -16.54 8.35 -0.67
CA ASN A 326 -17.04 8.86 -1.94
C ASN A 326 -18.43 9.49 -1.81
N SER A 327 -18.82 10.26 -2.82
CA SER A 327 -20.11 10.96 -2.91
C SER A 327 -21.17 10.18 -3.71
N LEU A 328 -20.89 8.95 -4.13
CA LEU A 328 -21.83 8.15 -4.92
C LEU A 328 -22.94 7.52 -4.06
N ARG A 329 -22.72 7.40 -2.76
CA ARG A 329 -23.72 6.92 -1.79
C ARG A 329 -24.46 8.11 -1.18
N THR A 330 -25.77 8.00 -1.07
CA THR A 330 -26.62 9.04 -0.45
C THR A 330 -27.59 8.38 0.51
N GLY A 331 -27.65 8.86 1.75
CA GLY A 331 -28.48 8.25 2.81
C GLY A 331 -29.98 8.24 2.54
N ASP A 332 -30.47 9.10 1.65
CA ASP A 332 -31.90 9.22 1.34
C ASP A 332 -32.38 8.23 0.25
N GLU A 333 -31.46 7.68 -0.55
CA GLU A 333 -31.81 6.79 -1.67
C GLU A 333 -31.43 5.32 -1.40
N ASP A 334 -30.37 5.07 -0.64
CA ASP A 334 -29.76 3.74 -0.56
C ASP A 334 -30.08 3.02 0.76
N THR A 335 -30.52 1.76 0.70
CA THR A 335 -30.55 0.90 1.90
C THR A 335 -29.14 0.42 2.19
N VAL A 336 -28.64 0.85 3.35
CA VAL A 336 -27.27 0.61 3.79
C VAL A 336 -27.24 -0.35 4.98
N ILE A 337 -26.50 -1.45 4.85
CA ILE A 337 -26.09 -2.22 6.04
C ILE A 337 -24.87 -1.53 6.67
N ILE A 338 -23.88 -1.13 5.87
CA ILE A 338 -22.76 -0.30 6.33
C ILE A 338 -23.24 1.16 6.43
N ARG A 339 -23.77 1.55 7.60
CA ARG A 339 -24.39 2.88 7.83
C ARG A 339 -23.42 4.06 7.79
N GLU A 340 -22.12 3.81 7.72
CA GLU A 340 -21.09 4.85 7.71
C GLU A 340 -20.84 5.34 6.29
N LEU A 341 -21.69 6.26 5.83
CA LEU A 341 -21.42 7.06 4.62
C LEU A 341 -20.05 7.76 4.69
N ASP A 342 -19.62 8.10 5.91
CA ASP A 342 -18.36 8.79 6.23
C ASP A 342 -17.23 7.89 6.75
N SER A 343 -17.28 6.56 6.57
CA SER A 343 -16.13 5.73 6.94
C SER A 343 -14.88 6.25 6.21
N PRO A 344 -13.76 6.52 6.91
CA PRO A 344 -12.54 6.99 6.28
C PRO A 344 -11.91 5.91 5.42
N ASP A 345 -10.98 6.33 4.57
CA ASP A 345 -10.25 5.44 3.67
C ASP A 345 -9.52 4.34 4.44
N ARG A 346 -9.74 3.08 4.03
CA ARG A 346 -9.17 1.91 4.69
C ARG A 346 -8.02 1.33 3.89
N LEU A 347 -6.81 1.76 4.23
CA LEU A 347 -5.57 1.20 3.73
C LEU A 347 -5.25 -0.12 4.44
N ALA A 348 -4.82 -1.11 3.67
CA ALA A 348 -4.23 -2.34 4.21
C ALA A 348 -3.06 -2.79 3.34
N TRP A 349 -2.19 -3.60 3.94
CA TRP A 349 -1.05 -4.20 3.26
C TRP A 349 -1.11 -5.72 3.30
N SER A 350 -0.59 -6.33 2.23
CA SER A 350 -0.42 -7.78 2.15
C SER A 350 0.95 -8.08 1.54
N PHE A 351 1.72 -8.94 2.21
CA PHE A 351 2.96 -9.50 1.69
C PHE A 351 2.76 -10.99 1.46
N LEU A 352 2.84 -11.41 0.20
CA LEU A 352 2.69 -12.79 -0.21
C LEU A 352 4.05 -13.30 -0.66
N THR A 353 4.47 -14.45 -0.13
CA THR A 353 5.68 -15.18 -0.57
C THR A 353 5.31 -16.63 -0.90
N GLU A 354 6.26 -17.43 -1.38
CA GLU A 354 6.00 -18.87 -1.56
C GLU A 354 5.78 -19.62 -0.23
N ARG A 355 6.15 -19.02 0.91
CA ARG A 355 6.17 -19.66 2.23
C ARG A 355 5.05 -19.18 3.15
N PHE A 356 4.68 -17.91 3.09
CA PHE A 356 3.67 -17.30 3.95
C PHE A 356 2.96 -16.12 3.27
N CYS A 357 1.78 -15.77 3.75
CA CYS A 357 1.18 -14.46 3.54
C CYS A 357 1.05 -13.75 4.88
N LEU A 358 1.38 -12.46 4.93
CA LEU A 358 1.21 -11.59 6.09
C LEU A 358 0.45 -10.33 5.68
N GLY A 359 -0.50 -9.87 6.49
CA GLY A 359 -1.16 -8.61 6.20
C GLY A 359 -1.80 -7.95 7.41
N ALA A 360 -1.88 -6.63 7.37
CA ALA A 360 -2.48 -5.79 8.39
C ALA A 360 -3.22 -4.59 7.80
N PHE A 361 -4.30 -4.17 8.47
CA PHE A 361 -4.94 -2.87 8.20
C PHE A 361 -4.21 -1.75 8.91
N ARG A 362 -4.13 -0.58 8.26
CA ARG A 362 -3.61 0.63 8.88
C ARG A 362 -4.43 1.04 10.09
N ILE A 363 -5.75 1.10 9.95
CA ILE A 363 -6.68 1.45 11.03
C ILE A 363 -7.95 0.63 10.85
N CYS A 364 -8.29 -0.20 11.84
CA CYS A 364 -9.47 -1.06 11.74
C CYS A 364 -9.96 -1.55 13.11
N ASP A 365 -11.27 -1.71 13.27
CA ASP A 365 -11.87 -2.33 14.46
C ASP A 365 -11.82 -3.87 14.41
N CYS A 366 -11.89 -4.50 15.58
CA CYS A 366 -11.82 -5.96 15.77
C CYS A 366 -13.17 -6.67 15.64
N TRP A 367 -14.13 -6.13 14.89
CA TRP A 367 -15.37 -6.84 14.61
C TRP A 367 -15.09 -8.22 14.00
N ALA A 368 -15.89 -9.23 14.36
CA ALA A 368 -15.67 -10.65 14.03
C ALA A 368 -15.46 -10.98 12.53
N GLN A 369 -15.85 -10.09 11.62
CA GLN A 369 -15.64 -10.24 10.18
C GLN A 369 -14.36 -9.55 9.66
N ARG A 370 -13.52 -8.98 10.53
CA ARG A 370 -12.29 -8.28 10.17
C ARG A 370 -11.11 -9.04 10.76
N ARG A 371 -10.07 -9.30 9.95
CA ARG A 371 -8.85 -9.99 10.38
C ARG A 371 -7.70 -9.00 10.39
N ASN A 372 -7.66 -8.14 11.39
CA ASN A 372 -6.85 -6.91 11.37
C ASN A 372 -5.36 -7.12 11.15
N CYS A 373 -4.79 -8.19 11.67
CA CYS A 373 -3.40 -8.58 11.49
C CYS A 373 -3.34 -10.10 11.52
N MET A 374 -2.80 -10.71 10.46
CA MET A 374 -2.79 -12.16 10.32
C MET A 374 -1.65 -12.66 9.43
N VAL A 375 -1.10 -13.80 9.80
CA VAL A 375 -0.15 -14.62 9.03
C VAL A 375 -0.86 -15.92 8.66
N VAL A 376 -0.68 -16.39 7.42
CA VAL A 376 -1.03 -17.75 6.98
C VAL A 376 0.17 -18.41 6.31
N TRP A 377 0.40 -19.69 6.58
CA TRP A 377 1.52 -20.44 5.99
C TRP A 377 1.23 -21.93 5.95
N ASP A 378 2.13 -22.67 5.30
CA ASP A 378 2.02 -24.10 5.02
C ASP A 378 0.89 -24.44 4.04
N ARG A 379 1.22 -25.18 2.99
CA ARG A 379 0.25 -25.59 1.96
C ARG A 379 -0.50 -26.87 2.35
N LYS A 380 0.19 -27.81 2.98
CA LYS A 380 -0.34 -29.16 3.23
C LYS A 380 -1.17 -29.21 4.50
N ASP A 381 -0.71 -28.45 5.49
CA ASP A 381 -1.33 -28.32 6.80
C ASP A 381 -1.43 -26.83 7.14
N PRO A 382 -2.37 -26.10 6.53
CA PRO A 382 -2.42 -24.65 6.63
C PRO A 382 -2.58 -24.18 8.08
N LYS A 383 -1.75 -23.22 8.47
CA LYS A 383 -1.70 -22.63 9.80
C LYS A 383 -2.01 -21.15 9.73
N TYR A 384 -2.47 -20.58 10.84
CA TYR A 384 -2.62 -19.13 10.97
C TYR A 384 -2.14 -18.60 12.31
N PHE A 385 -1.69 -17.35 12.30
CA PHE A 385 -1.39 -16.57 13.49
C PHE A 385 -2.09 -15.22 13.36
N ARG A 386 -3.03 -14.88 14.25
CA ARG A 386 -3.88 -13.69 14.09
C ARG A 386 -4.06 -12.90 15.36
N LEU A 387 -4.29 -11.60 15.21
CA LEU A 387 -4.71 -10.70 16.28
C LEU A 387 -6.25 -10.62 16.33
N ARG A 388 -6.81 -10.73 17.53
CA ARG A 388 -8.23 -10.45 17.84
C ARG A 388 -8.38 -9.76 19.19
N ALA A 389 -9.53 -9.14 19.42
CA ALA A 389 -9.93 -8.64 20.74
C ALA A 389 -11.11 -9.47 21.25
N LEU A 390 -11.19 -9.67 22.56
CA LEU A 390 -12.17 -10.57 23.17
C LEU A 390 -13.01 -9.83 24.20
N ASP A 391 -14.32 -10.08 24.15
CA ASP A 391 -15.28 -9.84 25.22
C ASP A 391 -15.87 -11.21 25.62
N GLY A 392 -15.48 -11.71 26.79
CA GLY A 392 -15.70 -13.10 27.16
C GLY A 392 -15.02 -14.06 26.17
N GLN A 393 -15.82 -14.73 25.33
CA GLN A 393 -15.35 -15.66 24.30
C GLN A 393 -15.52 -15.14 22.86
N TYR A 394 -16.12 -13.95 22.70
CA TYR A 394 -16.51 -13.40 21.39
C TYR A 394 -15.55 -12.30 20.94
N ASP A 395 -15.51 -12.04 19.62
CA ASP A 395 -14.73 -10.93 19.08
C ASP A 395 -15.32 -9.58 19.50
N PHE A 396 -14.54 -8.77 20.19
CA PHE A 396 -14.96 -7.47 20.72
C PHE A 396 -14.87 -6.37 19.67
N CYS A 397 -16.03 -5.81 19.31
CA CYS A 397 -16.20 -4.86 18.23
C CYS A 397 -15.64 -3.47 18.52
N SER A 398 -15.56 -3.05 19.79
CA SER A 398 -15.04 -1.71 20.18
C SER A 398 -13.54 -1.66 20.43
N ALA A 399 -12.81 -2.72 20.09
CA ALA A 399 -11.35 -2.69 20.04
C ALA A 399 -10.84 -2.24 18.67
N MET A 400 -9.72 -1.54 18.67
CA MET A 400 -9.05 -0.98 17.51
C MET A 400 -7.64 -1.54 17.35
N VAL A 401 -7.20 -1.61 16.10
CA VAL A 401 -5.80 -1.86 15.71
C VAL A 401 -5.37 -0.73 14.79
N TYR A 402 -4.19 -0.18 15.08
CA TYR A 402 -3.53 0.84 14.27
C TYR A 402 -2.16 0.27 13.88
N ALA A 403 -1.88 0.05 12.61
CA ALA A 403 -0.66 -0.62 12.20
C ALA A 403 0.02 0.08 11.03
N ASP A 404 1.31 -0.22 10.90
CA ASP A 404 2.09 0.06 9.73
C ASP A 404 2.93 -1.18 9.41
N GLN A 405 2.98 -1.54 8.13
CA GLN A 405 3.59 -2.77 7.67
C GLN A 405 4.55 -2.45 6.53
N TYR A 406 5.71 -3.07 6.58
CA TYR A 406 6.57 -3.19 5.42
C TYR A 406 7.02 -4.64 5.28
N ARG A 407 6.66 -5.24 4.15
CA ARG A 407 6.90 -6.65 3.83
C ARG A 407 6.53 -7.57 5.00
N ASN A 408 7.54 -8.13 5.65
CA ASN A 408 7.45 -9.15 6.69
C ASN A 408 7.47 -8.59 8.12
N ARG A 409 7.44 -7.27 8.30
CA ARG A 409 7.45 -6.59 9.60
C ARG A 409 6.21 -5.72 9.78
N ILE A 410 5.62 -5.76 10.97
CA ILE A 410 4.50 -4.91 11.39
C ILE A 410 4.86 -4.23 12.70
N LEU A 411 4.67 -2.92 12.74
CA LEU A 411 4.54 -2.17 13.99
C LEU A 411 3.05 -1.88 14.19
N GLY A 412 2.51 -2.27 15.33
CA GLY A 412 1.10 -2.06 15.64
C GLY A 412 0.88 -1.45 17.01
N GLN A 413 -0.21 -0.70 17.10
CA GLN A 413 -0.79 -0.16 18.31
C GLN A 413 -2.21 -0.68 18.51
N LEU A 414 -2.60 -0.83 19.76
CA LEU A 414 -3.90 -1.31 20.20
C LEU A 414 -4.60 -0.21 20.99
N GLY A 415 -5.93 -0.15 20.94
CA GLY A 415 -6.71 0.84 21.70
C GLY A 415 -8.21 0.56 21.62
N LEU A 416 -9.04 1.33 22.33
CA LEU A 416 -10.49 1.12 22.33
C LEU A 416 -11.24 2.33 21.76
N VAL A 417 -12.49 2.12 21.37
CA VAL A 417 -13.46 3.16 21.06
C VAL A 417 -14.71 3.01 21.94
N THR A 418 -15.52 4.07 22.01
CA THR A 418 -16.62 4.16 22.98
C THR A 418 -18.00 3.89 22.39
N ASP A 419 -18.16 3.84 21.06
CA ASP A 419 -19.46 3.90 20.38
C ASP A 419 -19.68 2.80 19.32
N ARG A 420 -18.95 1.68 19.42
CA ARG A 420 -19.03 0.54 18.49
C ARG A 420 -19.76 -0.69 19.01
N GLY A 421 -20.17 -0.73 20.28
CA GLY A 421 -20.83 -1.91 20.85
C GLY A 421 -19.87 -3.06 21.17
N SER A 422 -20.41 -4.16 21.71
CA SER A 422 -19.61 -5.32 22.12
C SER A 422 -19.50 -6.34 20.99
N PHE A 423 -20.60 -6.83 20.45
CA PHE A 423 -20.62 -7.91 19.46
C PHE A 423 -20.70 -7.38 18.03
N HIS A 424 -21.48 -6.33 17.79
CA HIS A 424 -21.77 -5.87 16.44
C HIS A 424 -22.07 -4.37 16.34
N TYR A 425 -21.24 -3.63 15.59
CA TYR A 425 -21.36 -2.17 15.45
C TYR A 425 -22.67 -1.63 14.86
N ILE A 426 -23.39 -2.40 14.05
CA ILE A 426 -24.74 -2.04 13.59
C ILE A 426 -25.83 -2.53 14.55
N LEU A 427 -25.84 -3.83 14.87
CA LEU A 427 -26.98 -4.52 15.49
C LEU A 427 -27.09 -4.33 17.01
N ASP A 428 -25.99 -4.01 17.69
CA ASP A 428 -26.03 -3.79 19.13
C ASP A 428 -26.92 -2.58 19.46
N GLN A 429 -27.83 -2.74 20.43
CA GLN A 429 -28.73 -1.65 20.84
C GLN A 429 -28.02 -0.62 21.74
N ARG A 430 -27.01 -1.06 22.50
CA ARG A 430 -26.26 -0.23 23.45
C ARG A 430 -24.84 -0.02 22.93
N LYS A 431 -24.45 1.25 22.77
CA LYS A 431 -23.15 1.70 22.25
C LYS A 431 -22.65 2.92 23.02
N ASP A 432 -22.75 2.86 24.35
CA ASP A 432 -22.39 3.94 25.28
C ASP A 432 -21.04 3.71 25.96
N GLY A 433 -20.27 2.71 25.52
CA GLY A 433 -18.97 2.35 26.09
C GLY A 433 -19.05 1.40 27.28
N ALA A 434 -20.25 0.97 27.68
CA ALA A 434 -20.45 0.15 28.87
C ALA A 434 -20.83 -1.30 28.50
N TYR A 435 -20.03 -2.27 28.96
CA TYR A 435 -20.12 -3.68 28.59
C TYR A 435 -20.23 -4.56 29.84
N GLN A 436 -21.18 -5.48 29.86
CA GLN A 436 -21.30 -6.49 30.91
C GLN A 436 -20.42 -7.67 30.53
N THR A 437 -19.32 -7.88 31.25
CA THR A 437 -18.33 -8.90 30.87
C THR A 437 -17.54 -9.45 32.04
N SER A 438 -17.03 -10.68 31.88
CA SER A 438 -16.06 -11.33 32.77
C SER A 438 -14.63 -11.30 32.22
N PHE A 439 -14.44 -10.92 30.94
CA PHE A 439 -13.13 -10.81 30.31
C PHE A 439 -13.12 -9.74 29.21
N LEU A 440 -12.10 -8.87 29.23
CA LEU A 440 -11.85 -7.91 28.16
C LEU A 440 -10.34 -7.80 27.88
N GLY A 441 -9.92 -7.98 26.63
CA GLY A 441 -8.50 -7.89 26.28
C GLY A 441 -8.20 -8.26 24.82
N TYR A 442 -6.91 -8.32 24.48
CA TYR A 442 -6.46 -8.77 23.17
C TYR A 442 -5.85 -10.17 23.24
N ARG A 443 -5.94 -10.90 22.13
CA ARG A 443 -5.34 -12.22 21.94
C ARG A 443 -4.62 -12.29 20.61
N PHE A 444 -3.36 -12.70 20.65
CA PHE A 444 -2.68 -13.26 19.49
C PHE A 444 -2.87 -14.77 19.52
N GLU A 445 -3.59 -15.29 18.54
CA GLU A 445 -4.07 -16.67 18.48
C GLU A 445 -3.34 -17.44 17.37
N LEU A 446 -2.79 -18.59 17.73
CA LEU A 446 -2.23 -19.57 16.80
C LEU A 446 -3.28 -20.65 16.51
N GLY A 447 -3.59 -20.86 15.23
CA GLY A 447 -4.32 -22.02 14.75
C GLY A 447 -3.38 -23.03 14.12
N ASP A 448 -3.23 -24.19 14.77
CA ASP A 448 -2.37 -25.29 14.35
C ASP A 448 -2.95 -26.63 14.87
N ASP A 449 -3.81 -27.25 14.07
CA ASP A 449 -4.51 -28.49 14.45
C ASP A 449 -3.54 -29.67 14.63
N SER A 450 -2.40 -29.65 13.94
CA SER A 450 -1.39 -30.71 14.01
C SER A 450 -0.45 -30.59 15.22
N ASN A 451 -0.51 -29.49 15.97
CA ASN A 451 0.36 -29.20 17.12
C ASN A 451 1.86 -29.27 16.77
N THR A 452 2.23 -28.83 15.57
CA THR A 452 3.61 -28.86 15.04
C THR A 452 4.39 -27.57 15.29
N VAL A 453 3.74 -26.50 15.75
CA VAL A 453 4.37 -25.21 16.05
C VAL A 453 4.78 -25.14 17.53
N SER A 454 6.07 -24.89 17.76
CA SER A 454 6.61 -24.67 19.11
C SER A 454 6.59 -23.18 19.47
N VAL A 455 6.41 -22.87 20.76
CA VAL A 455 6.36 -21.49 21.27
C VAL A 455 7.40 -21.31 22.38
N LYS A 456 8.27 -20.31 22.22
CA LYS A 456 9.28 -19.93 23.21
C LYS A 456 9.04 -18.50 23.67
N ARG A 457 9.05 -18.28 24.99
CA ARG A 457 8.89 -16.94 25.60
C ARG A 457 10.22 -16.45 26.15
N THR A 458 10.55 -15.19 25.89
CA THR A 458 11.66 -14.47 26.52
C THR A 458 11.19 -13.06 26.86
N GLY A 459 10.90 -12.79 28.13
CA GLY A 459 10.26 -11.55 28.55
C GLY A 459 8.87 -11.38 27.92
N ASN A 460 8.69 -10.30 27.16
CA ASN A 460 7.48 -10.02 26.37
C ASN A 460 7.62 -10.37 24.88
N THR A 461 8.65 -11.15 24.54
CA THR A 461 8.88 -11.67 23.19
C THR A 461 8.49 -13.14 23.12
N PHE A 462 7.74 -13.49 22.08
CA PHE A 462 7.20 -14.81 21.82
C PHE A 462 7.63 -15.25 20.42
N LEU A 463 8.40 -16.34 20.36
CA LEU A 463 8.90 -16.92 19.12
C LEU A 463 8.12 -18.20 18.83
N TYR A 464 7.48 -18.23 17.67
CA TYR A 464 6.77 -19.37 17.12
C TYR A 464 7.62 -20.01 16.02
N GLU A 465 7.92 -21.30 16.14
CA GLU A 465 8.74 -22.03 15.18
C GLU A 465 8.01 -23.30 14.74
N GLY A 466 7.69 -23.41 13.45
CA GLY A 466 7.00 -24.56 12.88
C GLY A 466 6.63 -24.39 11.41
N GLY A 467 6.55 -25.50 10.67
CA GLY A 467 6.22 -25.47 9.24
C GLY A 467 7.28 -24.77 8.36
N GLY A 468 8.53 -24.70 8.81
CA GLY A 468 9.62 -24.01 8.10
C GLY A 468 9.52 -22.47 8.17
N LEU A 469 8.83 -21.92 9.17
CA LEU A 469 8.66 -20.49 9.37
C LEU A 469 8.92 -20.11 10.83
N CYS A 470 9.48 -18.93 11.03
CA CYS A 470 9.58 -18.27 12.32
C CYS A 470 8.65 -17.05 12.37
N ILE A 471 7.90 -16.91 13.45
CA ILE A 471 7.10 -15.70 13.75
C ILE A 471 7.52 -15.19 15.12
N ARG A 472 7.98 -13.93 15.19
CA ARG A 472 8.29 -13.24 16.44
C ARG A 472 7.24 -12.19 16.71
N LEU A 473 6.58 -12.33 17.85
CA LEU A 473 5.71 -11.32 18.43
C LEU A 473 6.42 -10.69 19.64
N THR A 474 6.64 -9.38 19.61
CA THR A 474 7.12 -8.63 20.78
C THR A 474 6.03 -7.68 21.24
N ILE A 475 5.68 -7.72 22.53
CA ILE A 475 4.77 -6.76 23.15
C ILE A 475 5.61 -5.73 23.91
N ASP A 476 5.90 -4.60 23.26
CA ASP A 476 6.75 -3.55 23.85
C ASP A 476 6.05 -2.90 25.06
N ARG A 477 4.73 -2.65 24.96
CA ARG A 477 3.93 -2.10 26.06
C ARG A 477 2.46 -2.53 25.99
N TRP A 478 1.85 -2.67 27.16
CA TRP A 478 0.40 -2.83 27.32
C TRP A 478 -0.05 -2.00 28.53
N VAL A 479 -0.86 -0.98 28.29
CA VAL A 479 -1.42 -0.08 29.30
C VAL A 479 -2.93 -0.19 29.28
N TRP A 480 -3.51 -0.42 30.45
CA TRP A 480 -4.94 -0.54 30.65
C TRP A 480 -5.40 0.35 31.80
N ASP A 481 -6.29 1.29 31.51
CA ASP A 481 -6.84 2.25 32.48
C ASP A 481 -5.75 2.95 33.32
N GLY A 482 -4.70 3.41 32.65
CA GLY A 482 -3.56 4.13 33.24
C GLY A 482 -2.56 3.25 34.00
N ARG A 483 -2.68 1.92 33.96
CA ARG A 483 -1.78 0.98 34.62
C ARG A 483 -1.15 0.00 33.64
N GLU A 484 0.00 -0.57 33.99
CA GLU A 484 0.60 -1.63 33.19
C GLU A 484 -0.29 -2.88 33.24
N GLY A 485 -0.72 -3.36 32.07
CA GLY A 485 -1.59 -4.52 31.95
C GLY A 485 -0.80 -5.83 31.95
N GLU A 486 -1.49 -6.94 32.20
CA GLU A 486 -0.87 -8.27 32.24
C GLU A 486 -0.65 -8.84 30.82
N ILE A 487 0.53 -9.40 30.58
CA ILE A 487 0.90 -10.12 29.34
C ILE A 487 1.29 -11.55 29.70
N ARG A 488 0.52 -12.53 29.21
CA ARG A 488 0.75 -13.96 29.50
C ARG A 488 0.39 -14.87 28.34
N LEU A 489 0.85 -16.12 28.42
CA LEU A 489 0.31 -17.19 27.56
C LEU A 489 -1.07 -17.60 28.08
N ASP A 490 -1.99 -17.89 27.18
CA ASP A 490 -3.29 -18.49 27.48
C ASP A 490 -3.11 -19.95 27.98
N ARG A 491 -4.18 -20.57 28.45
CA ARG A 491 -4.21 -21.94 28.96
C ARG A 491 -3.77 -22.99 27.93
N ASP A 492 -3.86 -22.67 26.64
CA ASP A 492 -3.37 -23.51 25.54
C ASP A 492 -1.83 -23.54 25.43
N GLY A 493 -1.13 -22.64 26.13
CA GLY A 493 0.32 -22.46 26.09
C GLY A 493 0.85 -21.90 24.77
N ARG A 494 -0.03 -21.44 23.88
CA ARG A 494 0.31 -21.05 22.50
C ARG A 494 -0.27 -19.71 22.07
N SER A 495 -1.34 -19.25 22.68
CA SER A 495 -1.89 -17.92 22.44
C SER A 495 -1.32 -16.91 23.45
N VAL A 496 -1.11 -15.67 23.03
CA VAL A 496 -0.68 -14.58 23.93
C VAL A 496 -1.87 -13.70 24.26
N LEU A 497 -2.13 -13.50 25.55
CA LEU A 497 -3.17 -12.63 26.07
C LEU A 497 -2.57 -11.33 26.60
N LEU A 498 -3.15 -10.21 26.18
CA LEU A 498 -2.97 -8.89 26.75
C LEU A 498 -4.25 -8.60 27.54
N VAL A 499 -4.21 -8.87 28.85
CA VAL A 499 -5.39 -8.85 29.71
C VAL A 499 -5.67 -7.42 30.12
N GLY A 500 -6.87 -6.93 29.83
CA GLY A 500 -7.38 -5.67 30.37
C GLY A 500 -8.21 -5.93 31.63
N TYR A 501 -9.16 -6.85 31.53
CA TYR A 501 -9.99 -7.30 32.65
C TYR A 501 -10.21 -8.82 32.59
N GLU A 502 -10.14 -9.48 33.74
CA GLU A 502 -10.55 -10.88 33.93
C GLU A 502 -11.06 -11.04 35.37
N GLY A 503 -12.26 -11.60 35.54
CA GLY A 503 -12.85 -11.81 36.87
C GLY A 503 -14.33 -12.15 36.85
N GLU A 504 -15.02 -11.86 37.96
CA GLU A 504 -16.48 -11.97 38.04
C GLU A 504 -17.17 -11.03 37.05
N GLU A 505 -18.29 -11.45 36.48
CA GLU A 505 -18.98 -10.61 35.48
C GLU A 505 -19.41 -9.26 36.08
N ARG A 506 -18.95 -8.16 35.48
CA ARG A 506 -19.28 -6.79 35.92
C ARG A 506 -19.48 -5.85 34.75
N LEU A 507 -20.06 -4.69 35.05
CA LEU A 507 -20.13 -3.58 34.12
C LEU A 507 -18.76 -2.89 34.01
N VAL A 508 -18.20 -2.88 32.80
CA VAL A 508 -16.95 -2.20 32.45
C VAL A 508 -17.30 -1.02 31.55
N ASP A 509 -16.99 0.20 32.00
CA ASP A 509 -17.24 1.44 31.26
C ASP A 509 -15.94 1.97 30.64
N THR A 510 -15.73 1.73 29.35
CA THR A 510 -14.53 2.16 28.64
C THR A 510 -14.50 3.65 28.36
N ALA A 511 -15.64 4.36 28.44
CA ALA A 511 -15.69 5.81 28.28
C ALA A 511 -15.11 6.54 29.52
N ALA A 512 -15.10 5.87 30.67
CA ALA A 512 -14.52 6.37 31.92
C ALA A 512 -13.02 6.05 32.08
N PHE A 513 -12.43 5.28 31.16
CA PHE A 513 -11.04 4.84 31.28
C PHE A 513 -10.04 6.00 31.12
N GLY A 514 -8.91 5.86 31.83
CA GLY A 514 -7.69 6.62 31.58
C GLY A 514 -6.98 6.18 30.30
N GLU A 515 -5.65 6.18 30.32
CA GLU A 515 -4.88 5.70 29.16
C GLU A 515 -5.08 4.20 28.93
N THR A 516 -5.46 3.82 27.72
CA THR A 516 -5.64 2.40 27.32
C THR A 516 -5.09 2.21 25.92
N TRP A 517 -3.86 1.69 25.84
CA TRP A 517 -3.13 1.51 24.59
C TRP A 517 -2.11 0.38 24.70
N GLY A 518 -1.79 -0.25 23.58
CA GLY A 518 -0.74 -1.27 23.48
C GLY A 518 0.18 -1.02 22.30
N ILE A 519 1.40 -1.57 22.34
CA ILE A 519 2.36 -1.55 21.24
C ILE A 519 2.87 -2.97 21.04
N PHE A 520 2.83 -3.44 19.80
CA PHE A 520 3.38 -4.73 19.41
C PHE A 520 4.20 -4.63 18.13
N ARG A 521 5.17 -5.53 18.01
CA ARG A 521 5.91 -5.81 16.78
C ARG A 521 5.64 -7.25 16.36
N LEU A 522 5.40 -7.47 15.07
CA LEU A 522 5.27 -8.79 14.48
C LEU A 522 6.24 -8.93 13.31
N GLU A 523 7.07 -9.95 13.34
CA GLU A 523 8.07 -10.23 12.31
C GLU A 523 7.96 -11.67 11.87
N VAL A 524 8.10 -11.92 10.57
CA VAL A 524 8.00 -13.25 9.97
C VAL A 524 9.20 -13.51 9.08
N TRP A 525 9.85 -14.67 9.19
CA TRP A 525 10.99 -14.99 8.31
C TRP A 525 11.15 -16.50 8.11
N ASP A 526 11.86 -16.86 7.04
CA ASP A 526 12.33 -18.22 6.82
C ASP A 526 13.63 -18.43 7.63
N PRO A 527 13.70 -19.45 8.52
CA PRO A 527 14.87 -19.72 9.35
C PRO A 527 16.19 -19.84 8.58
N GLU A 528 16.15 -20.21 7.30
CA GLU A 528 17.34 -20.41 6.45
C GLU A 528 17.89 -19.10 5.87
N THR A 529 17.10 -18.01 5.89
CA THR A 529 17.39 -16.80 5.10
C THR A 529 17.81 -15.58 5.91
N GLU A 530 17.49 -15.47 7.20
CA GLU A 530 17.82 -14.27 7.97
C GLU A 530 17.76 -14.47 9.50
N LYS A 531 18.59 -13.74 10.25
CA LYS A 531 18.41 -13.49 11.69
C LYS A 531 18.18 -12.00 11.87
N THR A 532 16.93 -11.58 12.07
CA THR A 532 16.60 -10.17 12.27
C THR A 532 17.02 -9.69 13.66
N PRO A 533 17.79 -8.59 13.79
CA PRO A 533 18.17 -8.03 15.07
C PRO A 533 16.96 -7.56 15.88
N ASP A 534 17.10 -7.46 17.20
CA ASP A 534 16.05 -6.91 18.08
C ASP A 534 16.14 -5.39 18.07
N GLU A 535 15.24 -4.73 17.35
CA GLU A 535 15.21 -3.28 17.17
C GLU A 535 14.33 -2.60 18.25
N GLY A 536 14.72 -1.43 18.73
CA GLY A 536 13.94 -0.67 19.72
C GLY A 536 12.77 0.12 19.10
N VAL A 537 11.71 0.36 19.88
CA VAL A 537 10.60 1.25 19.48
C VAL A 537 10.71 2.58 20.22
N LEU A 538 10.79 3.68 19.46
CA LEU A 538 10.65 5.05 19.98
C LEU A 538 9.18 5.36 20.22
N ILE A 539 8.82 5.75 21.44
CA ILE A 539 7.43 6.01 21.85
C ILE A 539 7.30 7.48 22.24
N THR A 540 6.44 8.21 21.53
CA THR A 540 6.16 9.63 21.76
C THR A 540 4.70 9.83 22.13
N LYS A 541 4.44 10.50 23.26
CA LYS A 541 3.11 11.00 23.63
C LYS A 541 3.01 12.47 23.23
N LYS A 542 2.10 12.79 22.32
CA LYS A 542 1.83 14.17 21.88
C LYS A 542 0.91 14.90 22.85
N GLU A 543 1.03 16.22 22.92
CA GLU A 543 0.21 17.08 23.79
C GLU A 543 -1.29 17.00 23.46
N ASP A 544 -1.64 16.70 22.21
CA ASP A 544 -3.01 16.52 21.75
C ASP A 544 -3.64 15.20 22.23
N GLY A 545 -2.90 14.35 22.94
CA GLY A 545 -3.37 13.06 23.44
C GLY A 545 -3.20 11.89 22.45
N MET A 546 -2.38 12.04 21.41
CA MET A 546 -1.98 10.97 20.51
C MET A 546 -0.71 10.24 20.99
N LEU A 547 -0.65 8.94 20.76
CA LEU A 547 0.53 8.10 20.87
C LEU A 547 1.12 7.88 19.48
N VAL A 548 2.41 8.12 19.31
CA VAL A 548 3.15 7.81 18.07
C VAL A 548 4.30 6.89 18.41
N SER A 549 4.35 5.73 17.76
CA SER A 549 5.43 4.76 17.88
C SER A 549 6.19 4.70 16.57
N ARG A 550 7.52 4.70 16.65
CA ARG A 550 8.41 4.51 15.50
C ARG A 550 9.36 3.36 15.76
N LEU A 551 9.40 2.40 14.84
CA LEU A 551 10.44 1.37 14.82
C LEU A 551 11.61 1.92 14.02
N CYS A 552 12.72 2.18 14.69
CA CYS A 552 13.96 2.62 14.06
C CYS A 552 15.03 1.55 14.32
N SER A 553 15.68 1.06 13.27
CA SER A 553 16.79 0.14 13.42
C SER A 553 18.04 0.87 13.94
N ASP A 554 18.28 0.82 15.26
CA ASP A 554 19.53 1.33 15.86
C ASP A 554 20.64 0.28 15.84
N GLY A 555 21.63 0.52 14.97
CA GLY A 555 23.06 0.33 15.24
C GLY A 555 23.64 -1.08 15.48
N GLU A 556 24.31 -1.62 14.46
CA GLU A 556 25.68 -2.11 14.64
C GLU A 556 26.64 -1.30 13.75
N LYS A 557 27.74 -0.84 14.37
CA LYS A 557 28.87 -0.25 13.67
C LYS A 557 29.58 -1.35 12.87
N GLY A 558 29.55 -1.24 11.54
CA GLY A 558 30.49 -1.92 10.66
C GLY A 558 29.88 -2.96 9.73
N GLN A 559 30.07 -2.71 8.44
CA GLN A 559 29.98 -3.62 7.29
C GLN A 559 28.57 -3.97 6.78
N SER A 560 28.35 -3.53 5.53
CA SER A 560 27.38 -3.99 4.51
C SER A 560 25.87 -3.92 4.82
N GLY A 561 25.22 -2.92 4.21
CA GLY A 561 24.06 -3.14 3.34
C GLY A 561 22.72 -3.56 3.94
N SER A 562 22.05 -2.70 4.72
CA SER A 562 20.59 -2.51 4.60
C SER A 562 20.19 -1.14 5.17
N GLY A 563 19.77 -0.23 4.29
CA GLY A 563 19.16 1.04 4.69
C GLY A 563 17.82 0.83 5.40
N ARG A 564 17.42 1.84 6.18
CA ARG A 564 16.51 1.73 7.33
C ARG A 564 15.05 1.96 6.91
N ILE A 565 14.14 1.03 7.24
CA ILE A 565 12.69 1.24 7.12
C ILE A 565 12.16 1.71 8.46
N ALA A 566 11.61 2.92 8.53
CA ALA A 566 10.98 3.46 9.73
C ALA A 566 9.47 3.17 9.72
N LEU A 567 9.02 2.10 10.38
CA LEU A 567 7.58 1.87 10.56
C LEU A 567 7.01 2.84 11.59
N THR A 568 5.84 3.41 11.33
CA THR A 568 5.16 4.34 12.25
C THR A 568 3.70 3.99 12.47
N ALA A 569 3.31 3.79 13.72
CA ALA A 569 1.91 3.65 14.13
C ALA A 569 1.47 4.85 15.00
N ALA A 570 0.22 5.28 14.82
CA ALA A 570 -0.38 6.35 15.62
C ALA A 570 -1.79 5.99 16.09
N SER A 571 -2.09 6.26 17.36
CA SER A 571 -3.39 5.96 17.99
C SER A 571 -3.71 6.94 19.12
N PRO A 572 -4.99 7.12 19.49
CA PRO A 572 -5.34 7.88 20.69
C PRO A 572 -4.83 7.20 21.97
N LEU A 573 -4.36 7.98 22.95
CA LEU A 573 -3.97 7.45 24.26
C LEU A 573 -5.15 6.93 25.09
N ARG A 574 -6.36 7.45 24.83
CA ARG A 574 -7.57 7.13 25.59
C ARG A 574 -8.69 6.69 24.65
N PRO A 575 -9.64 5.87 25.12
CA PRO A 575 -10.82 5.55 24.34
C PRO A 575 -11.55 6.81 23.89
N ALA A 576 -11.93 6.85 22.61
CA ALA A 576 -12.62 7.98 21.99
C ALA A 576 -13.75 7.48 21.09
N PRO A 577 -14.71 8.34 20.69
CA PRO A 577 -15.67 8.00 19.65
C PRO A 577 -14.93 7.56 18.37
N TYR A 578 -15.44 6.53 17.70
CA TYR A 578 -14.73 5.87 16.61
C TYR A 578 -14.29 6.84 15.51
N ALA A 579 -15.20 7.70 15.06
CA ALA A 579 -14.90 8.65 13.97
C ALA A 579 -13.72 9.55 14.33
N ALA A 580 -13.71 10.11 15.54
CA ALA A 580 -12.62 10.95 16.03
C ALA A 580 -11.32 10.16 16.20
N ALA A 581 -11.40 8.91 16.68
CA ALA A 581 -10.22 8.06 16.84
C ALA A 581 -9.53 7.78 15.49
N VAL A 582 -10.31 7.44 14.45
CA VAL A 582 -9.76 7.15 13.13
C VAL A 582 -9.26 8.41 12.42
N GLU A 583 -10.01 9.51 12.46
CA GLU A 583 -9.60 10.77 11.81
C GLU A 583 -8.28 11.30 12.39
N ARG A 584 -8.16 11.33 13.73
CA ARG A 584 -6.95 11.79 14.40
C ARG A 584 -5.75 10.87 14.16
N ALA A 585 -5.97 9.55 14.18
CA ALA A 585 -4.91 8.59 13.88
C ALA A 585 -4.43 8.69 12.43
N ALA A 586 -5.36 8.86 11.47
CA ALA A 586 -5.03 9.07 10.07
C ALA A 586 -4.24 10.36 9.87
N ALA A 587 -4.66 11.48 10.48
CA ALA A 587 -3.96 12.75 10.40
C ALA A 587 -2.55 12.69 11.02
N ALA A 588 -2.39 12.05 12.19
CA ALA A 588 -1.09 11.89 12.84
C ALA A 588 -0.13 10.99 12.04
N TRP A 589 -0.67 9.95 11.40
CA TRP A 589 0.07 9.10 10.48
C TRP A 589 0.46 9.90 9.23
N GLU A 590 -0.46 10.61 8.59
CA GLU A 590 -0.21 11.44 7.40
C GLU A 590 0.80 12.54 7.68
N GLU A 591 0.75 13.20 8.83
CA GLU A 591 1.76 14.18 9.24
C GLU A 591 3.16 13.55 9.27
N THR A 592 3.26 12.29 9.71
CA THR A 592 4.52 11.57 9.76
C THR A 592 4.99 11.11 8.38
N HIS A 593 4.06 10.71 7.48
CA HIS A 593 4.37 10.16 6.16
C HIS A 593 4.28 11.19 5.02
N ARG A 594 3.81 12.42 5.26
CA ARG A 594 3.67 13.47 4.24
C ARG A 594 4.99 13.73 3.52
N LYS A 595 6.06 13.65 4.28
CA LYS A 595 7.42 13.78 3.77
C LYS A 595 7.81 12.61 2.87
N GLU A 596 7.51 11.37 3.28
CA GLU A 596 7.80 10.17 2.49
C GLU A 596 6.97 10.12 1.21
N ALA A 597 5.68 10.47 1.29
CA ALA A 597 4.82 10.61 0.12
C ALA A 597 5.35 11.68 -0.86
N LEU A 598 5.85 12.81 -0.34
CA LEU A 598 6.48 13.84 -1.15
C LEU A 598 7.80 13.36 -1.78
N ILE A 599 8.62 12.62 -1.03
CA ILE A 599 9.85 11.98 -1.53
C ILE A 599 9.52 11.01 -2.67
N GLN A 600 8.49 10.17 -2.53
CA GLN A 600 8.06 9.25 -3.59
C GLN A 600 7.65 10.00 -4.85
N LYS A 601 6.81 11.04 -4.72
CA LYS A 601 6.43 11.89 -5.86
C LYS A 601 7.64 12.55 -6.53
N LEU A 602 8.59 13.08 -5.74
CA LEU A 602 9.84 13.63 -6.28
C LEU A 602 10.64 12.57 -7.05
N MET A 603 10.75 11.35 -6.52
CA MET A 603 11.44 10.25 -7.19
C MET A 603 10.74 9.83 -8.48
N GLU A 604 9.41 9.79 -8.50
CA GLU A 604 8.62 9.54 -9.71
C GLU A 604 8.89 10.62 -10.76
N GLN A 605 8.88 11.90 -10.36
CA GLN A 605 9.22 13.01 -11.25
C GLN A 605 10.65 12.91 -11.77
N ILE A 606 11.62 12.56 -10.93
CA ILE A 606 13.00 12.30 -11.38
C ILE A 606 12.97 11.18 -12.42
N LYS A 607 12.54 9.98 -12.05
CA LYS A 607 12.61 8.77 -12.90
C LYS A 607 11.86 8.95 -14.24
N GLY A 608 10.82 9.76 -14.28
CA GLY A 608 10.00 10.02 -15.46
C GLY A 608 10.34 11.28 -16.26
N MET A 609 11.29 12.12 -15.84
CA MET A 609 11.48 13.44 -16.44
C MET A 609 11.90 13.37 -17.91
N LYS A 610 11.16 14.07 -18.77
CA LYS A 610 11.44 14.21 -20.21
C LYS A 610 11.19 15.64 -20.66
N ASN A 611 11.89 16.05 -21.72
CA ASN A 611 11.56 17.31 -22.38
C ASN A 611 10.42 17.10 -23.39
N GLU A 612 9.19 17.48 -23.01
CA GLU A 612 8.01 17.41 -23.88
C GLU A 612 7.83 18.66 -24.78
N GLY A 613 8.89 19.46 -24.93
CA GLY A 613 8.88 20.69 -25.74
C GLY A 613 8.49 21.95 -24.97
N ALA A 614 8.39 21.87 -23.64
CA ALA A 614 8.08 23.01 -22.78
C ALA A 614 9.22 24.05 -22.71
N VAL A 615 10.47 23.59 -22.84
CA VAL A 615 11.68 24.43 -22.81
C VAL A 615 12.55 24.10 -24.02
N ARG A 616 13.07 25.14 -24.68
CA ARG A 616 14.00 24.96 -25.79
C ARG A 616 15.40 24.67 -25.25
N GLU A 617 15.82 23.41 -25.34
CA GLU A 617 17.18 23.03 -24.97
C GLU A 617 18.21 23.58 -25.97
N VAL A 618 19.24 24.22 -25.43
CA VAL A 618 20.38 24.77 -26.20
C VAL A 618 21.62 23.89 -26.11
N CYS A 619 21.61 22.87 -25.24
CA CYS A 619 22.73 21.96 -25.02
C CYS A 619 22.75 20.84 -26.08
N PRO A 620 23.94 20.32 -26.47
CA PRO A 620 24.04 19.21 -27.43
C PRO A 620 23.46 17.88 -26.92
N ILE A 621 23.51 17.67 -25.60
CA ILE A 621 22.91 16.54 -24.89
C ILE A 621 21.81 17.12 -24.00
N SER A 622 20.67 16.45 -23.92
CA SER A 622 19.55 16.93 -23.09
C SER A 622 19.96 16.96 -21.62
N ILE A 623 19.69 18.10 -20.99
CA ILE A 623 19.90 18.33 -19.56
C ILE A 623 18.60 18.24 -18.75
N ILE A 624 17.48 17.96 -19.43
CA ILE A 624 16.16 17.73 -18.84
C ILE A 624 15.80 16.24 -18.83
N SER A 625 15.99 15.54 -19.94
CA SER A 625 15.56 14.15 -20.06
C SER A 625 16.40 13.23 -19.19
N MET A 626 15.78 12.43 -18.32
CA MET A 626 16.49 11.37 -17.60
C MET A 626 17.01 10.28 -18.52
N ASP A 627 16.62 10.24 -19.79
CA ASP A 627 17.19 9.29 -20.75
C ASP A 627 18.59 9.68 -21.25
N SER A 628 19.14 10.82 -20.82
CA SER A 628 20.45 11.32 -21.25
C SER A 628 21.58 11.06 -20.24
N TRP A 629 22.81 10.97 -20.72
CA TRP A 629 24.01 10.89 -19.89
C TRP A 629 24.70 12.25 -19.77
N GLU A 630 24.32 13.04 -18.77
CA GLU A 630 24.96 14.31 -18.44
C GLU A 630 24.93 14.60 -16.94
N TRP A 631 25.52 15.74 -16.53
CA TRP A 631 25.60 16.13 -15.12
C TRP A 631 24.26 16.24 -14.36
N PRO A 632 23.14 16.74 -14.91
CA PRO A 632 21.87 16.79 -14.18
C PRO A 632 21.40 15.41 -13.75
N GLN A 633 21.55 14.44 -14.66
CA GLN A 633 21.21 13.05 -14.40
C GLN A 633 22.20 12.46 -13.41
N GLY A 634 23.49 12.80 -13.49
CA GLY A 634 24.49 12.40 -12.48
C GLY A 634 24.09 12.79 -11.05
N VAL A 635 23.68 14.05 -10.84
CA VAL A 635 23.20 14.54 -9.54
C VAL A 635 21.90 13.81 -9.14
N ALA A 636 20.99 13.60 -10.09
CA ALA A 636 19.75 12.85 -9.84
C ALA A 636 19.98 11.39 -9.43
N LEU A 637 20.88 10.70 -10.11
CA LEU A 637 21.29 9.33 -9.79
C LEU A 637 21.94 9.27 -8.41
N PHE A 638 22.79 10.25 -8.08
CA PHE A 638 23.42 10.30 -6.76
C PHE A 638 22.40 10.56 -5.65
N ALA A 639 21.43 11.45 -5.86
CA ALA A 639 20.33 11.68 -4.93
C ALA A 639 19.48 10.42 -4.71
N LEU A 640 19.16 9.69 -5.78
CA LEU A 640 18.45 8.40 -5.69
C LEU A 640 19.28 7.34 -4.95
N TYR A 641 20.60 7.30 -5.17
CA TYR A 641 21.49 6.42 -4.42
C TYR A 641 21.54 6.80 -2.94
N GLN A 642 21.63 8.09 -2.60
CA GLN A 642 21.58 8.55 -1.21
C GLN A 642 20.24 8.20 -0.54
N TYR A 643 19.13 8.29 -1.28
CA TYR A 643 17.83 7.80 -0.82
C TYR A 643 17.84 6.28 -0.58
N TYR A 644 18.39 5.49 -1.51
CA TYR A 644 18.55 4.05 -1.34
C TYR A 644 19.40 3.73 -0.09
N MET A 645 20.54 4.39 0.11
CA MET A 645 21.38 4.20 1.29
C MET A 645 20.65 4.57 2.58
N ALA A 646 19.74 5.55 2.54
CA ALA A 646 18.94 5.94 3.69
C ALA A 646 17.81 4.94 3.98
N SER A 647 17.10 4.49 2.94
CA SER A 647 15.81 3.76 3.04
C SER A 647 15.90 2.24 2.91
N GLY A 648 16.97 1.73 2.28
CA GLY A 648 17.10 0.32 1.90
C GLY A 648 16.21 -0.12 0.73
N ASP A 649 15.61 0.84 0.02
CA ASP A 649 14.68 0.58 -1.09
C ASP A 649 15.36 -0.13 -2.27
N GLN A 650 15.19 -1.45 -2.32
CA GLN A 650 15.73 -2.32 -3.35
C GLN A 650 15.17 -1.99 -4.75
N ASP A 651 13.96 -1.44 -4.84
CA ASP A 651 13.38 -1.09 -6.13
C ASP A 651 14.10 0.12 -6.73
N THR A 652 14.55 1.06 -5.89
CA THR A 652 15.39 2.18 -6.33
C THR A 652 16.78 1.72 -6.75
N LEU A 653 17.42 0.80 -6.02
CA LEU A 653 18.70 0.21 -6.47
C LEU A 653 18.55 -0.54 -7.79
N SER A 654 17.49 -1.33 -7.93
CA SER A 654 17.18 -2.06 -9.16
C SER A 654 16.98 -1.11 -10.34
N TRP A 655 16.22 -0.02 -10.13
CA TRP A 655 16.04 1.03 -11.13
C TRP A 655 17.36 1.71 -11.51
N LEU A 656 18.22 2.05 -10.53
CA LEU A 656 19.54 2.64 -10.77
C LEU A 656 20.41 1.72 -11.64
N CYS A 657 20.49 0.43 -11.30
CA CYS A 657 21.21 -0.56 -12.09
C CYS A 657 20.66 -0.65 -13.51
N GLY A 658 19.32 -0.72 -13.66
CA GLY A 658 18.67 -0.77 -14.97
C GLY A 658 18.94 0.48 -15.82
N TRP A 659 18.98 1.65 -15.21
CA TRP A 659 19.33 2.90 -15.90
C TRP A 659 20.77 2.88 -16.41
N PHE A 660 21.74 2.49 -15.56
CA PHE A 660 23.15 2.41 -15.97
C PHE A 660 23.35 1.36 -17.06
N ASP A 661 22.79 0.16 -16.90
CA ASP A 661 22.89 -0.91 -17.87
C ASP A 661 22.33 -0.48 -19.24
N ALA A 662 21.18 0.21 -19.27
CA ALA A 662 20.58 0.73 -20.51
C ALA A 662 21.48 1.77 -21.21
N ARG A 663 21.98 2.77 -20.47
CA ARG A 663 22.83 3.83 -21.05
C ARG A 663 24.20 3.32 -21.49
N ILE A 664 24.78 2.37 -20.75
CA ILE A 664 26.03 1.69 -21.14
C ILE A 664 25.81 0.91 -22.44
N GLN A 665 24.67 0.24 -22.59
CA GLN A 665 24.32 -0.52 -23.80
C GLN A 665 24.14 0.38 -25.03
N GLU A 666 23.60 1.60 -24.86
CA GLU A 666 23.48 2.59 -25.94
C GLU A 666 24.83 3.16 -26.40
N GLY A 667 25.81 3.17 -25.50
CA GLY A 667 27.13 3.73 -25.71
C GLY A 667 27.30 5.07 -25.00
N LEU A 668 28.39 5.18 -24.23
CA LEU A 668 28.66 6.34 -23.39
C LEU A 668 29.14 7.55 -24.23
N PRO A 669 28.77 8.79 -23.84
CA PRO A 669 29.22 9.99 -24.53
C PRO A 669 30.74 10.21 -24.36
N PRO A 670 31.37 11.09 -25.16
CA PRO A 670 32.76 11.48 -24.95
C PRO A 670 32.98 12.04 -23.55
N GLN A 671 34.07 11.63 -22.91
CA GLN A 671 34.39 12.06 -21.56
C GLN A 671 34.70 13.56 -21.50
N ASN A 672 34.04 14.25 -20.56
CA ASN A 672 34.27 15.62 -20.16
C ASN A 672 33.92 15.79 -18.67
N ILE A 673 33.99 17.01 -18.12
CA ILE A 673 33.75 17.25 -16.69
C ILE A 673 32.32 16.87 -16.27
N ASN A 674 31.32 17.25 -17.07
CA ASN A 674 29.92 17.05 -16.76
C ASN A 674 29.45 15.59 -16.92
N THR A 675 29.83 14.95 -18.03
CA THR A 675 29.56 13.52 -18.29
C THR A 675 30.25 12.57 -17.31
N THR A 676 31.18 13.06 -16.47
CA THR A 676 31.81 12.27 -15.40
C THR A 676 30.94 12.21 -14.14
N CYS A 677 29.97 13.11 -13.96
CA CYS A 677 29.13 13.15 -12.76
C CYS A 677 28.36 11.84 -12.49
N PRO A 678 27.72 11.18 -13.50
CA PRO A 678 27.09 9.87 -13.29
C PRO A 678 28.03 8.77 -12.78
N MET A 679 29.34 8.89 -13.05
CA MET A 679 30.31 7.86 -12.64
C MET A 679 30.53 7.80 -11.13
N LEU A 680 30.25 8.89 -10.38
CA LEU A 680 30.26 8.85 -8.92
C LEU A 680 29.27 7.81 -8.40
N THR A 681 28.03 7.86 -8.87
CA THR A 681 26.98 6.93 -8.46
C THR A 681 27.27 5.52 -8.94
N LEU A 682 27.78 5.34 -10.16
CA LEU A 682 28.18 4.02 -10.65
C LEU A 682 29.28 3.40 -9.78
N ALA A 683 30.26 4.19 -9.33
CA ALA A 683 31.31 3.74 -8.43
C ALA A 683 30.75 3.35 -7.06
N CYS A 684 29.79 4.11 -6.53
CA CYS A 684 29.08 3.76 -5.30
C CYS A 684 28.28 2.45 -5.42
N ILE A 685 27.57 2.24 -6.53
CA ILE A 685 26.86 0.98 -6.79
C ILE A 685 27.83 -0.19 -6.91
N TYR A 686 28.96 -0.01 -7.60
CA TYR A 686 29.99 -1.04 -7.71
C TYR A 686 30.54 -1.45 -6.33
N GLU A 687 30.88 -0.48 -5.47
CA GLU A 687 31.36 -0.75 -4.11
C GLU A 687 30.32 -1.50 -3.26
N GLU A 688 29.05 -1.13 -3.37
CA GLU A 688 27.96 -1.76 -2.59
C GLU A 688 27.62 -3.17 -3.09
N THR A 689 27.58 -3.37 -4.42
CA THR A 689 27.00 -4.58 -5.02
C THR A 689 28.03 -5.60 -5.49
N GLY A 690 29.30 -5.19 -5.70
CA GLY A 690 30.34 -6.04 -6.29
C GLY A 690 30.07 -6.44 -7.75
N LEU A 691 29.22 -5.71 -8.48
CA LEU A 691 28.88 -6.02 -9.87
C LEU A 691 30.07 -5.73 -10.81
N GLU A 692 30.89 -6.75 -11.05
CA GLU A 692 32.12 -6.66 -11.86
C GLU A 692 31.95 -6.10 -13.29
N ARG A 693 30.72 -6.13 -13.84
CA ARG A 693 30.44 -5.53 -15.15
C ARG A 693 30.72 -4.02 -15.22
N TYR A 694 30.69 -3.31 -14.09
CA TYR A 694 30.94 -1.87 -14.04
C TYR A 694 32.42 -1.51 -13.89
N ARG A 695 33.25 -2.44 -13.41
CA ARG A 695 34.63 -2.17 -13.02
C ARG A 695 35.48 -1.61 -14.16
N SER A 696 35.46 -2.27 -15.31
CA SER A 696 36.30 -1.86 -16.46
C SER A 696 35.92 -0.49 -17.02
N ILE A 697 34.63 -0.14 -16.94
CA ILE A 697 34.11 1.18 -17.35
C ILE A 697 34.62 2.25 -16.39
N LEU A 698 34.49 2.01 -15.09
CA LEU A 698 34.96 2.91 -14.03
C LEU A 698 36.47 3.15 -14.11
N GLU A 699 37.27 2.11 -14.25
CA GLU A 699 38.73 2.21 -14.37
C GLU A 699 39.15 2.97 -15.64
N LYS A 700 38.48 2.73 -16.77
CA LYS A 700 38.73 3.47 -18.02
C LYS A 700 38.39 4.96 -17.88
N TRP A 701 37.23 5.27 -17.28
CA TRP A 701 36.80 6.65 -17.07
C TRP A 701 37.72 7.39 -16.09
N LEU A 702 38.16 6.71 -15.02
CA LEU A 702 39.15 7.23 -14.09
C LEU A 702 40.48 7.55 -14.79
N HIS A 703 40.97 6.64 -15.65
CA HIS A 703 42.19 6.87 -16.41
C HIS A 703 42.10 8.15 -17.24
N GLY A 704 41.01 8.34 -18.00
CA GLY A 704 40.82 9.54 -18.79
C GLY A 704 40.71 10.81 -17.94
N ALA A 705 40.03 10.75 -16.79
CA ALA A 705 39.96 11.86 -15.84
C ALA A 705 41.35 12.24 -15.28
N MET A 706 42.19 11.25 -14.98
CA MET A 706 43.52 11.44 -14.39
C MET A 706 44.60 11.83 -15.40
N LYS A 707 44.50 11.37 -16.66
CA LYS A 707 45.60 11.45 -17.63
C LYS A 707 45.27 12.17 -18.94
N GLU A 708 44.00 12.22 -19.36
CA GLU A 708 43.61 12.69 -20.68
C GLU A 708 42.87 14.04 -20.64
N LEU A 709 42.05 14.29 -19.62
CA LEU A 709 41.37 15.57 -19.48
C LEU A 709 42.38 16.72 -19.35
N PRO A 710 42.21 17.82 -20.12
CA PRO A 710 43.14 18.93 -20.11
C PRO A 710 43.23 19.57 -18.73
N ARG A 711 44.41 20.10 -18.43
CA ARG A 711 44.71 20.79 -17.18
C ARG A 711 45.06 22.24 -17.46
N THR A 712 44.69 23.13 -16.54
CA THR A 712 45.09 24.54 -16.55
C THR A 712 46.56 24.71 -16.12
N GLU A 713 47.06 25.95 -16.09
CA GLU A 713 48.48 26.25 -15.80
C GLU A 713 48.97 25.68 -14.45
N GLU A 714 48.13 25.69 -13.42
CA GLU A 714 48.45 25.10 -12.10
C GLU A 714 47.91 23.66 -11.94
N GLY A 715 47.69 22.98 -13.05
CA GLY A 715 47.25 21.59 -13.09
C GLY A 715 45.77 21.40 -12.71
N GLY A 716 44.98 22.45 -12.52
CA GLY A 716 43.55 22.29 -12.23
C GLY A 716 42.82 21.62 -13.39
N LEU A 717 41.79 20.83 -13.12
CA LEU A 717 40.95 20.23 -14.17
C LEU A 717 40.29 21.36 -14.97
N GLN A 718 40.61 21.46 -16.27
CA GLN A 718 39.97 22.44 -17.13
C GLN A 718 38.50 22.07 -17.32
N HIS A 719 37.59 23.06 -17.26
CA HIS A 719 36.15 22.82 -17.30
C HIS A 719 35.61 22.49 -18.71
N VAL A 720 36.05 21.37 -19.30
CA VAL A 720 35.59 20.92 -20.61
C VAL A 720 34.13 20.46 -20.53
N VAL A 721 33.29 20.95 -21.44
CA VAL A 721 31.88 20.56 -21.58
C VAL A 721 31.59 20.07 -22.99
N SER A 722 30.41 19.48 -23.18
CA SER A 722 29.89 19.06 -24.47
C SER A 722 29.87 20.25 -25.46
N GLY A 723 30.78 20.25 -26.43
CA GLY A 723 30.87 21.28 -27.49
C GLY A 723 31.75 22.49 -27.17
N ASN A 724 32.31 22.63 -25.97
CA ASN A 724 33.22 23.73 -25.63
C ASN A 724 34.37 23.27 -24.71
N ARG A 725 35.61 23.60 -25.07
CA ARG A 725 36.80 23.24 -24.29
C ARG A 725 37.01 24.13 -23.07
N ASN A 726 36.52 25.37 -23.09
CA ASN A 726 36.76 26.36 -22.03
C ASN A 726 38.26 26.45 -21.67
N GLU A 727 39.09 26.78 -22.66
CA GLU A 727 40.56 26.75 -22.54
C GLU A 727 41.04 27.57 -21.34
N GLY A 728 41.82 26.94 -20.45
CA GLY A 728 42.37 27.61 -19.27
C GLY A 728 41.35 28.02 -18.20
N GLN A 729 40.16 27.43 -18.14
CA GLN A 729 39.13 27.82 -17.16
C GLN A 729 38.95 26.80 -16.03
N LEU A 730 38.75 27.31 -14.80
CA LEU A 730 38.31 26.55 -13.62
C LEU A 730 36.92 27.03 -13.21
N TRP A 731 35.97 26.13 -13.02
CA TRP A 731 34.61 26.45 -12.58
C TRP A 731 34.30 25.71 -11.27
N ASP A 732 33.43 26.27 -10.44
CA ASP A 732 33.10 25.71 -9.12
C ASP A 732 32.44 24.31 -9.21
N ASP A 733 31.62 24.07 -10.24
CA ASP A 733 30.94 22.79 -10.46
C ASP A 733 31.91 21.60 -10.56
N THR A 734 33.14 21.84 -11.05
CA THR A 734 34.17 20.80 -11.28
C THR A 734 34.39 19.91 -10.06
N LEU A 735 34.33 20.52 -8.87
CA LEU A 735 34.50 19.83 -7.59
C LEU A 735 33.45 18.72 -7.39
N TYR A 736 32.19 19.01 -7.73
CA TYR A 736 31.11 18.04 -7.62
C TYR A 736 31.10 17.05 -8.79
N MET A 737 31.25 17.56 -10.02
CA MET A 737 31.03 16.77 -11.23
C MET A 737 32.11 15.70 -11.49
N THR A 738 33.36 15.95 -11.09
CA THR A 738 34.48 15.04 -11.41
C THR A 738 35.33 14.69 -10.19
N VAL A 739 35.60 15.64 -9.30
CA VAL A 739 36.57 15.42 -8.21
C VAL A 739 36.06 14.39 -7.19
N LEU A 740 34.75 14.40 -6.88
CA LEU A 740 34.14 13.37 -6.03
C LEU A 740 34.31 11.96 -6.60
N PHE A 741 34.15 11.79 -7.91
CA PHE A 741 34.35 10.49 -8.58
C PHE A 741 35.81 10.02 -8.47
N ILE A 742 36.78 10.90 -8.72
CA ILE A 742 38.21 10.59 -8.58
C ILE A 742 38.52 10.12 -7.15
N ALA A 743 38.01 10.85 -6.15
CA ALA A 743 38.20 10.50 -4.75
C ALA A 743 37.57 9.14 -4.42
N LYS A 744 36.34 8.90 -4.88
CA LYS A 744 35.60 7.66 -4.65
C LYS A 744 36.34 6.45 -5.23
N MET A 745 36.83 6.57 -6.45
CA MET A 745 37.63 5.52 -7.07
C MET A 745 38.98 5.33 -6.39
N GLY A 746 39.64 6.41 -5.95
CA GLY A 746 40.86 6.32 -5.15
C GLY A 746 40.64 5.50 -3.87
N ARG A 747 39.49 5.67 -3.21
CA ARG A 747 39.12 4.86 -2.04
C ARG A 747 38.87 3.39 -2.40
N ILE A 748 38.06 3.13 -3.43
CA ILE A 748 37.71 1.77 -3.88
C ILE A 748 38.97 0.98 -4.29
N LEU A 749 39.89 1.63 -5.00
CA LEU A 749 41.10 1.01 -5.53
C LEU A 749 42.29 1.06 -4.55
N HIS A 750 42.13 1.72 -3.40
CA HIS A 750 43.21 2.03 -2.47
C HIS A 750 44.40 2.74 -3.15
N ASP A 751 44.12 3.67 -4.07
CA ASP A 751 45.12 4.44 -4.82
C ASP A 751 45.24 5.86 -4.24
N ASP A 752 46.31 6.08 -3.46
CA ASP A 752 46.64 7.39 -2.88
C ASP A 752 46.87 8.45 -3.95
N THR A 753 47.32 8.11 -5.16
CA THR A 753 47.51 9.09 -6.25
C THR A 753 46.19 9.78 -6.62
N CYS A 754 45.10 9.02 -6.66
CA CYS A 754 43.76 9.55 -6.92
C CYS A 754 43.28 10.41 -5.76
N ILE A 755 43.55 10.01 -4.51
CA ILE A 755 43.20 10.80 -3.33
C ILE A 755 43.96 12.14 -3.33
N GLN A 756 45.29 12.12 -3.52
CA GLN A 756 46.10 13.34 -3.58
C GLN A 756 45.69 14.27 -4.72
N GLU A 757 45.36 13.73 -5.90
CA GLU A 757 44.83 14.54 -6.98
C GLU A 757 43.49 15.17 -6.59
N SER A 758 42.59 14.44 -5.95
CA SER A 758 41.31 15.01 -5.50
C SER A 758 41.51 16.16 -4.51
N VAL A 759 42.44 16.00 -3.55
CA VAL A 759 42.79 17.05 -2.59
C VAL A 759 43.35 18.27 -3.30
N ARG A 760 44.29 18.06 -4.22
CA ARG A 760 44.89 19.14 -5.00
C ARG A 760 43.84 19.91 -5.82
N GLN A 761 42.86 19.21 -6.37
CA GLN A 761 41.75 19.85 -7.10
C GLN A 761 40.90 20.73 -6.18
N PHE A 762 40.54 20.29 -4.98
CA PHE A 762 39.87 21.16 -4.00
C PHE A 762 40.71 22.41 -3.68
N LEU A 763 42.00 22.24 -3.40
CA LEU A 763 42.87 23.35 -3.02
C LEU A 763 43.06 24.38 -4.15
N VAL A 764 43.27 23.95 -5.40
CA VAL A 764 43.45 24.87 -6.53
C VAL A 764 42.16 25.62 -6.86
N HIS A 765 41.00 24.97 -6.78
CA HIS A 765 39.72 25.66 -7.01
C HIS A 765 39.45 26.69 -5.90
N ILE A 766 39.65 26.34 -4.64
CA ILE A 766 39.52 27.30 -3.52
C ILE A 766 40.46 28.49 -3.71
N LYS A 767 41.71 28.24 -4.11
CA LYS A 767 42.71 29.31 -4.34
C LYS A 767 42.22 30.36 -5.34
N TYR A 768 41.61 29.94 -6.44
CA TYR A 768 41.24 30.84 -7.55
C TYR A 768 39.79 31.33 -7.54
N LEU A 769 38.87 30.61 -6.89
CA LEU A 769 37.45 30.93 -6.92
C LEU A 769 36.98 31.66 -5.66
N THR A 770 37.71 31.60 -4.55
CA THR A 770 37.24 32.23 -3.30
C THR A 770 37.32 33.75 -3.36
N ASP A 771 36.17 34.42 -3.17
CA ASP A 771 36.16 35.83 -2.79
C ASP A 771 36.50 35.97 -1.31
N ARG A 772 37.75 36.37 -1.05
CA ARG A 772 38.25 36.58 0.32
C ARG A 772 37.61 37.78 1.03
N LYS A 773 36.72 38.56 0.41
CA LYS A 773 35.95 39.61 1.11
C LYS A 773 34.71 39.00 1.75
N THR A 774 33.88 38.34 0.96
CA THR A 774 32.60 37.78 1.43
C THR A 774 32.74 36.40 2.06
N GLY A 775 33.67 35.57 1.59
CA GLY A 775 33.72 34.15 1.91
C GLY A 775 32.88 33.26 0.96
N LEU A 776 32.28 33.85 -0.07
CA LEU A 776 31.59 33.16 -1.16
C LEU A 776 32.56 32.91 -2.33
N PHE A 777 32.12 32.13 -3.31
CA PHE A 777 32.92 31.72 -4.46
C PHE A 777 32.42 32.42 -5.73
N PHE A 778 33.36 32.85 -6.58
CA PHE A 778 33.08 33.23 -7.95
C PHE A 778 32.81 31.99 -8.79
N HIS A 779 31.89 32.08 -9.74
CA HIS A 779 31.51 30.95 -10.61
C HIS A 779 32.70 30.37 -11.40
N GLY A 780 33.61 31.23 -11.89
CA GLY A 780 34.74 30.77 -12.69
C GLY A 780 35.99 31.64 -12.58
N TRP A 781 37.10 31.06 -13.04
CA TRP A 781 38.41 31.68 -13.21
C TRP A 781 38.96 31.35 -14.60
N THR A 782 39.60 32.32 -15.24
CA THR A 782 40.35 32.10 -16.48
C THR A 782 41.82 32.49 -16.30
N PHE A 783 42.72 31.61 -16.75
CA PHE A 783 44.15 31.93 -16.86
C PHE A 783 44.45 32.85 -18.06
N ASP A 784 43.58 32.86 -19.06
CA ASP A 784 43.59 33.92 -20.07
C ASP A 784 43.07 35.22 -19.45
N GLY A 785 43.96 36.21 -19.28
CA GLY A 785 43.65 37.47 -18.63
C GLY A 785 43.68 37.46 -17.09
N ASN A 786 43.79 36.28 -16.44
CA ASN A 786 43.88 36.12 -14.98
C ASN A 786 42.78 36.87 -14.20
N HIS A 787 41.51 36.56 -14.49
CA HIS A 787 40.36 37.18 -13.82
C HIS A 787 39.20 36.20 -13.58
N ASN A 788 38.22 36.61 -12.76
CA ASN A 788 37.03 35.83 -12.40
C ASN A 788 35.78 36.22 -13.22
N PHE A 789 35.94 36.50 -14.52
CA PHE A 789 34.83 36.91 -15.42
C PHE A 789 33.99 38.06 -14.83
N ALA A 790 32.68 37.86 -14.67
CA ALA A 790 31.74 38.81 -14.06
C ALA A 790 31.91 39.02 -12.55
N GLU A 791 32.81 38.31 -11.89
CA GLU A 791 32.90 38.24 -10.42
C GLU A 791 31.54 37.88 -9.78
N ALA A 792 30.81 36.97 -10.43
CA ALA A 792 29.47 36.56 -10.03
C ALA A 792 29.50 35.56 -8.87
N LEU A 793 28.86 35.92 -7.75
CA LEU A 793 28.64 35.05 -6.60
C LEU A 793 27.33 34.27 -6.80
N TRP A 794 27.37 33.36 -7.78
CA TRP A 794 26.21 32.62 -8.25
C TRP A 794 25.80 31.53 -7.25
N GLY A 795 24.51 31.48 -6.92
CA GLY A 795 23.94 30.63 -5.87
C GLY A 795 24.19 29.14 -6.10
N ARG A 796 23.81 28.58 -7.26
CA ARG A 796 23.98 27.14 -7.51
C ARG A 796 25.46 26.75 -7.57
N GLY A 797 26.31 27.57 -8.19
CA GLY A 797 27.75 27.37 -8.19
C GLY A 797 28.35 27.27 -6.79
N ASN A 798 27.99 28.23 -5.91
CA ASN A 798 28.40 28.20 -4.51
C ASN A 798 27.92 26.95 -3.77
N SER A 799 26.71 26.48 -4.09
CA SER A 799 26.09 25.32 -3.44
C SER A 799 26.83 24.01 -3.70
N TRP A 800 27.58 23.90 -4.81
CA TRP A 800 28.38 22.72 -5.11
C TRP A 800 29.50 22.50 -4.11
N TYR A 801 30.07 23.57 -3.57
CA TYR A 801 31.04 23.46 -2.47
C TYR A 801 30.33 23.03 -1.19
N THR A 802 29.22 23.68 -0.82
CA THR A 802 28.49 23.41 0.43
C THR A 802 27.98 21.97 0.49
N ALA A 803 27.33 21.50 -0.58
CA ALA A 803 26.81 20.13 -0.68
C ALA A 803 27.91 19.10 -1.00
N GLY A 804 28.83 19.44 -1.90
CA GLY A 804 29.89 18.52 -2.33
C GLY A 804 30.94 18.26 -1.27
N LEU A 805 31.29 19.25 -0.46
CA LEU A 805 32.33 19.06 0.56
C LEU A 805 31.91 18.05 1.62
N VAL A 806 30.67 18.11 2.11
CA VAL A 806 30.20 17.17 3.14
C VAL A 806 30.18 15.73 2.61
N ASP A 807 29.94 15.53 1.32
CA ASP A 807 30.02 14.22 0.66
C ASP A 807 31.49 13.80 0.40
N TYR A 808 32.36 14.76 0.05
CA TYR A 808 33.79 14.53 -0.14
C TYR A 808 34.48 14.06 1.14
N LEU A 809 34.15 14.67 2.28
CA LEU A 809 34.71 14.31 3.57
C LEU A 809 34.33 12.88 4.01
N ASP A 810 33.18 12.36 3.59
CA ASP A 810 32.80 10.95 3.80
C ASP A 810 33.61 9.97 2.92
N ILE A 811 34.25 10.48 1.86
CA ILE A 811 35.07 9.68 0.93
C ILE A 811 36.54 9.67 1.35
N LEU A 812 37.05 10.77 1.89
CA LEU A 812 38.46 10.90 2.26
C LEU A 812 38.90 9.86 3.31
N PRO A 813 40.12 9.30 3.18
CA PRO A 813 40.67 8.42 4.20
C PRO A 813 41.03 9.20 5.48
N GLU A 814 41.14 8.48 6.59
CA GLU A 814 41.67 9.02 7.84
C GLU A 814 43.12 9.51 7.69
N GLY A 815 43.54 10.46 8.53
CA GLY A 815 44.93 10.96 8.56
C GLY A 815 45.21 12.24 7.77
N MET A 816 44.17 12.89 7.21
CA MET A 816 44.29 14.16 6.46
C MET A 816 43.76 15.38 7.23
N GLU A 817 43.99 15.44 8.55
CA GLU A 817 43.29 16.41 9.42
C GLU A 817 43.53 17.88 9.03
N GLY A 818 44.76 18.26 8.69
CA GLY A 818 45.04 19.66 8.29
C GLY A 818 44.32 20.09 6.99
N VAL A 819 44.13 19.16 6.05
CA VAL A 819 43.33 19.41 4.84
C VAL A 819 41.86 19.53 5.19
N LYS A 820 41.36 18.58 5.99
CA LYS A 820 39.98 18.59 6.48
C LYS A 820 39.65 19.88 7.23
N GLU A 821 40.49 20.31 8.16
CA GLU A 821 40.34 21.58 8.89
C GLU A 821 40.32 22.78 7.94
N PHE A 822 41.21 22.84 6.95
CA PHE A 822 41.21 23.91 5.95
C PHE A 822 39.89 23.97 5.17
N LEU A 823 39.41 22.82 4.68
CA LEU A 823 38.14 22.74 3.96
C LEU A 823 36.94 23.11 4.84
N LEU A 824 36.90 22.59 6.09
CA LEU A 824 35.84 22.92 7.04
C LEU A 824 35.85 24.39 7.45
N SER A 825 37.02 25.01 7.60
CA SER A 825 37.11 26.45 7.87
C SER A 825 36.60 27.30 6.70
N THR A 826 36.78 26.80 5.47
CA THR A 826 36.24 27.43 4.27
C THR A 826 34.70 27.28 4.24
N LEU A 827 34.17 26.12 4.63
CA LEU A 827 32.72 25.89 4.77
C LEU A 827 32.08 26.75 5.85
N ASP A 828 32.66 26.84 7.06
CA ASP A 828 32.14 27.70 8.13
C ASP A 828 32.05 29.16 7.67
N ARG A 829 33.07 29.63 6.95
CA ARG A 829 33.06 30.97 6.39
C ARG A 829 31.95 31.17 5.35
N GLN A 830 31.77 30.22 4.44
CA GLN A 830 30.71 30.27 3.45
C GLN A 830 29.33 30.21 4.13
N ALA A 831 29.15 29.35 5.13
CA ALA A 831 27.91 29.19 5.89
C ALA A 831 27.51 30.50 6.61
N ARG A 832 28.46 31.23 7.19
CA ARG A 832 28.22 32.56 7.79
C ARG A 832 27.80 33.59 6.74
N ALA A 833 28.39 33.55 5.55
CA ALA A 833 28.01 34.45 4.46
C ALA A 833 26.60 34.15 3.94
N LEU A 834 26.27 32.86 3.76
CA LEU A 834 24.94 32.40 3.38
C LEU A 834 23.87 32.80 4.43
N ALA A 835 24.19 32.66 5.71
CA ALA A 835 23.33 33.11 6.81
C ALA A 835 22.97 34.61 6.70
N ALA A 836 23.93 35.43 6.29
CA ALA A 836 23.75 36.88 6.18
C ALA A 836 22.94 37.32 4.95
N CYS A 837 22.87 36.50 3.90
CA CYS A 837 22.15 36.82 2.66
C CYS A 837 20.91 35.96 2.40
N GLN A 838 20.43 35.20 3.40
CA GLN A 838 19.17 34.45 3.29
C GLN A 838 17.97 35.40 3.26
N ASP A 839 17.07 35.21 2.30
CA ASP A 839 15.85 35.99 2.16
C ASP A 839 14.83 35.70 3.29
N GLU A 840 13.84 36.58 3.45
CA GLU A 840 12.74 36.39 4.40
C GLU A 840 11.98 35.08 4.16
N SER A 841 11.81 34.66 2.90
CA SER A 841 11.21 33.38 2.52
C SER A 841 12.02 32.15 2.96
N GLY A 842 13.31 32.34 3.29
CA GLY A 842 14.25 31.26 3.59
C GLY A 842 15.05 30.77 2.38
N LEU A 843 14.71 31.21 1.16
CA LEU A 843 15.50 30.91 -0.05
C LEU A 843 16.70 31.85 -0.18
N TRP A 844 17.55 31.57 -1.16
CA TRP A 844 18.62 32.48 -1.60
C TRP A 844 18.37 33.00 -3.02
N HIS A 845 18.89 34.19 -3.26
CA HIS A 845 18.92 34.82 -4.58
C HIS A 845 19.94 34.14 -5.51
N THR A 846 19.68 34.13 -6.83
CA THR A 846 20.60 33.52 -7.81
C THR A 846 21.97 34.20 -7.83
N LEU A 847 22.03 35.52 -7.57
CA LEU A 847 23.24 36.22 -7.19
C LEU A 847 23.14 36.52 -5.70
N LEU A 848 23.99 35.88 -4.90
CA LEU A 848 23.90 35.88 -3.44
C LEU A 848 24.08 37.28 -2.83
N ASP A 849 24.78 38.16 -3.54
CA ASP A 849 25.05 39.54 -3.14
C ASP A 849 24.06 40.56 -3.71
N ASP A 850 23.06 40.12 -4.49
CA ASP A 850 22.12 41.01 -5.19
C ASP A 850 20.65 40.60 -4.99
N PRO A 851 19.94 41.24 -4.05
CA PRO A 851 18.53 40.94 -3.77
C PRO A 851 17.57 41.35 -4.90
N SER A 852 18.03 42.07 -5.93
CA SER A 852 17.22 42.34 -7.12
C SER A 852 17.15 41.14 -8.08
N SER A 853 18.00 40.13 -7.89
CA SER A 853 17.97 38.89 -8.67
C SER A 853 16.87 37.94 -8.14
N TYR A 854 16.42 36.98 -8.95
CA TYR A 854 15.34 36.08 -8.53
C TYR A 854 15.79 35.09 -7.44
N LEU A 855 14.85 34.64 -6.60
CA LEU A 855 15.07 33.54 -5.66
C LEU A 855 15.20 32.21 -6.42
N GLU A 856 16.18 31.40 -6.06
CA GLU A 856 16.57 30.21 -6.80
C GLU A 856 16.47 28.95 -5.92
N THR A 857 15.60 28.03 -6.32
CA THR A 857 15.21 26.89 -5.48
C THR A 857 16.31 25.83 -5.39
N SER A 858 17.02 25.53 -6.49
CA SER A 858 18.01 24.44 -6.50
C SER A 858 19.21 24.74 -5.59
N ALA A 859 19.76 25.95 -5.66
CA ALA A 859 20.80 26.43 -4.77
C ALA A 859 20.34 26.38 -3.31
N SER A 860 19.10 26.82 -3.03
CA SER A 860 18.52 26.78 -1.70
C SER A 860 18.40 25.34 -1.15
N CYS A 861 18.00 24.38 -1.98
CA CYS A 861 17.97 22.97 -1.62
C CYS A 861 19.38 22.45 -1.28
N ALA A 862 20.37 22.74 -2.11
CA ALA A 862 21.75 22.26 -1.92
C ALA A 862 22.44 22.91 -0.71
N PHE A 863 22.21 24.20 -0.45
CA PHE A 863 22.66 24.85 0.78
C PHE A 863 22.02 24.22 2.01
N ALA A 864 20.70 24.01 2.00
CA ALA A 864 20.00 23.37 3.10
C ALA A 864 20.55 21.96 3.37
N TYR A 865 20.71 21.14 2.33
CA TYR A 865 21.33 19.81 2.44
C TYR A 865 22.73 19.87 3.07
N GLY A 866 23.63 20.70 2.53
CA GLY A 866 25.01 20.80 3.00
C GLY A 866 25.11 21.29 4.45
N LEU A 867 24.32 22.30 4.81
CA LEU A 867 24.27 22.84 6.18
C LEU A 867 23.72 21.82 7.18
N LEU A 868 22.59 21.16 6.89
CA LEU A 868 22.01 20.12 7.75
C LEU A 868 23.00 18.97 7.96
N LYS A 869 23.61 18.49 6.88
CA LYS A 869 24.59 17.40 6.95
C LYS A 869 25.83 17.80 7.74
N ALA A 870 26.34 19.01 7.54
CA ALA A 870 27.48 19.51 8.28
C ALA A 870 27.19 19.65 9.78
N VAL A 871 25.99 20.12 10.16
CA VAL A 871 25.57 20.17 11.58
C VAL A 871 25.45 18.76 12.16
N ARG A 872 24.77 17.83 11.47
CA ARG A 872 24.62 16.44 11.94
C ARG A 872 25.97 15.74 12.14
N LEU A 873 26.95 16.02 11.29
CA LEU A 873 28.30 15.46 11.40
C LEU A 873 29.19 16.22 12.42
N GLY A 874 28.68 17.27 13.06
CA GLY A 874 29.41 18.08 14.03
C GLY A 874 30.47 19.00 13.41
N TYR A 875 30.38 19.27 12.10
CA TYR A 875 31.29 20.15 11.37
C TYR A 875 30.92 21.64 11.52
N LEU A 876 29.64 21.95 11.71
CA LEU A 876 29.13 23.29 11.94
C LEU A 876 28.35 23.36 13.26
N ASP A 877 28.26 24.57 13.82
CA ASP A 877 27.49 24.85 15.03
C ASP A 877 25.98 24.60 14.81
N ALA A 878 25.28 24.15 15.85
CA ALA A 878 23.87 23.80 15.79
C ALA A 878 22.96 24.96 15.34
N SER A 879 23.39 26.22 15.51
CA SER A 879 22.65 27.40 15.03
C SER A 879 22.45 27.42 13.51
N PHE A 880 23.30 26.76 12.73
CA PHE A 880 23.11 26.65 11.28
C PHE A 880 21.96 25.73 10.88
N ALA A 881 21.50 24.84 11.77
CA ALA A 881 20.32 24.02 11.51
C ALA A 881 19.06 24.88 11.34
N ASP A 882 18.88 25.92 12.16
CA ASP A 882 17.70 26.80 12.06
C ASP A 882 17.65 27.54 10.71
N ILE A 883 18.81 27.93 10.19
CA ILE A 883 18.97 28.57 8.87
C ILE A 883 18.57 27.60 7.76
N ALA A 884 19.07 26.36 7.83
CA ALA A 884 18.75 25.33 6.85
C ALA A 884 17.28 24.90 6.94
N GLN A 885 16.71 24.77 8.14
CA GLN A 885 15.31 24.44 8.35
C GLN A 885 14.37 25.54 7.84
N LYS A 886 14.78 26.81 7.90
CA LYS A 886 14.05 27.92 7.25
C LYS A 886 14.01 27.73 5.73
N ALA A 887 15.13 27.34 5.13
CA ALA A 887 15.18 27.04 3.70
C ALA A 887 14.34 25.81 3.33
N VAL A 888 14.35 24.74 4.13
CA VAL A 888 13.47 23.57 3.95
C VAL A 888 12.01 24.00 3.86
N ARG A 889 11.54 24.86 4.77
CA ARG A 889 10.16 25.37 4.74
C ARG A 889 9.87 26.17 3.47
N GLY A 890 10.74 27.09 3.09
CA GLY A 890 10.56 27.88 1.87
C GLY A 890 10.58 27.02 0.60
N VAL A 891 11.44 26.01 0.53
CA VAL A 891 11.51 25.06 -0.60
C VAL A 891 10.25 24.22 -0.69
N LEU A 892 9.67 23.76 0.44
CA LEU A 892 8.42 22.99 0.43
C LEU A 892 7.26 23.75 -0.24
N GLU A 893 7.25 25.08 -0.17
CA GLU A 893 6.27 25.93 -0.90
C GLU A 893 6.51 25.99 -2.41
N LYS A 894 7.68 25.54 -2.89
CA LYS A 894 8.04 25.46 -4.32
C LYS A 894 7.78 24.08 -4.92
N ILE A 895 7.27 23.12 -4.14
CA ILE A 895 6.95 21.77 -4.62
C ILE A 895 5.44 21.66 -4.76
N ASP A 896 4.96 21.36 -5.96
CA ASP A 896 3.53 21.23 -6.22
C ASP A 896 2.97 19.85 -5.81
N GLU A 897 1.66 19.67 -5.99
CA GLU A 897 0.95 18.44 -5.61
C GLU A 897 1.43 17.19 -6.38
N THR A 898 2.06 17.36 -7.55
CA THR A 898 2.62 16.29 -8.37
C THR A 898 4.05 15.92 -7.96
N GLY A 899 4.65 16.68 -7.04
CA GLY A 899 6.06 16.55 -6.65
C GLY A 899 7.02 17.31 -7.56
N MET A 900 6.53 18.18 -8.45
CA MET A 900 7.41 18.97 -9.32
C MET A 900 7.97 20.17 -8.55
N VAL A 901 9.29 20.37 -8.64
CA VAL A 901 10.00 21.49 -8.01
C VAL A 901 10.07 22.67 -8.99
N HIS A 902 9.56 23.82 -8.53
CA HIS A 902 9.53 25.07 -9.29
C HIS A 902 10.58 26.08 -8.80
N GLY A 903 10.80 27.16 -9.56
CA GLY A 903 11.78 28.19 -9.20
C GLY A 903 13.24 27.76 -9.42
N VAL A 904 13.45 26.77 -10.27
CA VAL A 904 14.76 26.23 -10.62
C VAL A 904 15.24 26.89 -11.90
N SER A 905 16.46 27.41 -11.91
CA SER A 905 17.07 28.02 -13.10
C SER A 905 17.69 26.95 -14.02
N TYR A 906 17.57 27.15 -15.33
CA TYR A 906 18.15 26.30 -16.38
C TYR A 906 19.70 26.25 -16.33
N GLY A 907 20.32 25.38 -17.13
CA GLY A 907 21.78 25.24 -17.22
C GLY A 907 22.47 26.59 -17.46
N THR A 908 23.39 26.96 -16.57
CA THR A 908 23.97 28.31 -16.50
C THR A 908 25.48 28.24 -16.76
N PRO A 909 26.00 28.79 -17.87
CA PRO A 909 27.44 28.88 -18.10
C PRO A 909 28.05 30.07 -17.34
N VAL A 910 29.38 30.16 -17.33
CA VAL A 910 30.08 31.37 -16.86
C VAL A 910 29.86 32.53 -17.85
N PHE A 911 29.41 33.67 -17.34
CA PHE A 911 29.20 34.90 -18.12
C PHE A 911 30.18 36.01 -17.77
N GLU A 912 30.37 36.93 -18.72
CA GLU A 912 31.15 38.18 -18.56
C GLU A 912 30.40 39.29 -17.81
N ARG A 913 29.06 39.17 -17.65
CA ARG A 913 28.24 40.16 -16.93
C ARG A 913 27.31 39.51 -15.93
N LYS A 914 27.23 40.06 -14.70
CA LYS A 914 26.28 39.62 -13.66
C LYS A 914 24.82 39.64 -14.13
N GLU A 915 24.46 40.61 -14.97
CA GLU A 915 23.10 40.78 -15.48
C GLU A 915 22.61 39.58 -16.33
N ASP A 916 23.52 38.80 -16.92
CA ASP A 916 23.13 37.65 -17.74
C ASP A 916 22.71 36.45 -16.86
N TYR A 917 23.18 36.36 -15.61
CA TYR A 917 22.69 35.38 -14.63
C TYR A 917 21.23 35.63 -14.24
N LYS A 918 20.78 36.89 -14.23
CA LYS A 918 19.39 37.25 -13.88
C LYS A 918 18.38 36.89 -14.97
N LYS A 919 18.85 36.55 -16.17
CA LYS A 919 18.01 36.28 -17.35
C LYS A 919 17.88 34.79 -17.68
N ILE A 920 18.47 33.93 -16.84
CA ILE A 920 18.38 32.49 -17.04
C ILE A 920 16.92 32.06 -16.90
N GLU A 921 16.48 31.22 -17.82
CA GLU A 921 15.13 30.67 -17.84
C GLU A 921 14.87 29.86 -16.57
N ILE A 922 13.67 29.98 -16.02
CA ILE A 922 13.23 29.25 -14.83
C ILE A 922 12.29 28.14 -15.27
N CYS A 923 12.68 26.90 -15.04
CA CYS A 923 11.91 25.72 -15.40
C CYS A 923 12.26 24.53 -14.50
N PRO A 924 11.39 23.51 -14.39
CA PRO A 924 11.74 22.28 -13.71
C PRO A 924 12.92 21.56 -14.39
N MET A 925 13.85 21.02 -13.60
CA MET A 925 15.12 20.45 -14.09
C MET A 925 15.58 19.30 -13.19
N PRO A 926 16.15 18.19 -13.70
CA PRO A 926 16.51 17.02 -12.89
C PRO A 926 17.30 17.33 -11.62
N TYR A 927 18.22 18.30 -11.68
CA TYR A 927 19.01 18.74 -10.52
C TYR A 927 18.19 19.47 -9.44
N GLY A 928 17.11 20.17 -9.81
CA GLY A 928 16.20 20.80 -8.87
C GLY A 928 15.42 19.78 -8.05
N GLN A 929 14.85 18.78 -8.73
CA GLN A 929 14.20 17.63 -8.08
C GLN A 929 15.17 16.85 -7.19
N SER A 930 16.39 16.60 -7.69
CA SER A 930 17.37 15.79 -6.96
C SER A 930 17.93 16.48 -5.72
N MET A 931 18.22 17.78 -5.79
CA MET A 931 18.65 18.55 -4.62
C MET A 931 17.52 18.65 -3.58
N ALA A 932 16.26 18.79 -4.01
CA ALA A 932 15.11 18.74 -3.10
C ALA A 932 15.01 17.37 -2.43
N LEU A 933 15.22 16.27 -3.17
CA LEU A 933 15.27 14.91 -2.61
C LEU A 933 16.40 14.78 -1.57
N MET A 934 17.62 15.21 -1.89
CA MET A 934 18.76 15.17 -0.96
C MET A 934 18.47 15.97 0.32
N MET A 935 17.95 17.19 0.16
CA MET A 935 17.55 18.06 1.27
C MET A 935 16.50 17.38 2.17
N LEU A 936 15.44 16.81 1.60
CA LEU A 936 14.38 16.16 2.36
C LEU A 936 14.91 14.90 3.07
N VAL A 937 15.69 14.06 2.40
CA VAL A 937 16.31 12.89 3.03
C VAL A 937 17.14 13.29 4.25
N GLU A 938 17.98 14.33 4.10
CA GLU A 938 18.85 14.78 5.20
C GLU A 938 18.07 15.44 6.34
N ALA A 939 17.10 16.30 6.03
CA ALA A 939 16.21 16.91 7.03
C ALA A 939 15.41 15.86 7.83
N GLY A 940 15.34 14.61 7.37
CA GLY A 940 14.63 13.52 8.07
C GLY A 940 15.47 12.87 9.15
N ARG A 941 16.78 13.07 9.10
CA ARG A 941 17.74 12.49 10.04
C ARG A 941 17.88 13.30 11.32
N GLU A 942 17.57 14.61 11.30
CA GLU A 942 17.68 15.48 12.49
C GLU A 942 16.60 15.23 13.55
N THR A 943 15.43 14.70 13.18
CA THR A 943 14.34 14.43 14.14
C THR A 943 14.61 13.26 15.09
N ALA A 944 15.73 12.54 14.92
CA ALA A 944 16.11 11.41 15.76
C ALA A 944 17.09 11.79 16.91
N GLY A 945 17.48 13.06 17.02
CA GLY A 945 18.60 13.49 17.87
C GLY A 945 18.27 14.48 18.99
N LYS A 946 17.00 14.68 19.38
CA LYS A 946 16.63 15.50 20.55
C LYS A 946 15.78 14.74 21.55
#